data_AF-A0A9D0VBT3-F1
#
_entry.id   AF-A0A9D0VBT3-F1
#
_cell.length_a   1.000
_cell.length_b   1.000
_cell.length_c   1.000
_cell.angle_alpha   90.00
_cell.angle_beta   90.00
_cell.angle_gamma   90.00
#
_symmetry.space_group_name_H-M   'P 1'
#
loop_
_entity.id
_entity.type
_entity.pdbx_description
1 polymer ?
#
loop_
_entity_poly.entity_id
_entity_poly.type
_entity_poly.pdbx_seq_one_letter_code
_entity_poly.pdbx_strand_id
1 'polypeptide(L)'
;MCIPCSILLFGSLGGCQTQEPSFDPVQCFSELVTELSTDEMQGRGIGTEGLEKASIRIEERLKAAGLADAGVAYRQPFQATIGVSMGSDNTLKVGDQALTLGTDFVPLGFSSDGAFEGPIVFAGYGIVADELGWDDYEGLDVEGRIVLAMRYEPGESDPDSPFDGKRPSRYSDIRYKAMKARELGAAALVFVAPARETDEPDKLPPLKRAGPTSRAGLPVIQVTRAVADAWLAAAGTDLATVHAEIDEGHIPKEGAEPLSGTSMVLPGLSATGTAQIVPQQAEVRNVLAVLPGRGELAEEIVVVGAHYDHLGMGGEGSMEPDVEAIHNGADDNASGTAAMVCGVEALAHSDAMADDRRTVLAIAFTAEEIGLGGSSYYVDNPVLPLDKTVAMVNLDMIGRIRDDKLQTLGTDTAPEWPGVLTPAGEAHGLQLEMGGDGYGPSDHTSFYEKKIPVIHMFSGTHEEYHTPADDVETLNLEGGARVVGFLTDVLSTLATQPGGMTYVKSRSGPRMVGDSRSRGAYLGTIPDMSAMSSQEGGVELSDVRGDGPADRAGIRGGDIIVGMAGAEIQNLYDMTFVLRDHRPGETIEVVVLRDGERLTLKATLGSRGEGPKPEATENNPTEHTDFSVGSDAPAHGGTTPGAWAPTAGKAVPELLNDDERHLADLRQLTFGGENAEAYWAPDGRRLIFQRTPVRGESCDQQYTLDLTTGAVELVSSGKGRTTCGYFDYPDGDSVLYATTEASGEGCPAPPDHSAGYVWPVYDSFEIVRQPLGGEPTPLLSSAAYDAEATVCMVDGRVVFTSTRSGDLELYIADPDGGNVEQLTDTPGYDGGAFFNADCSALVWRASRPEGDALADHQRLLKQGLVRPSQLELFWMELDGGKVEQLTDNGAANFAPYPLPDSSGVLYSSNAGNDPREFDILLVRRGVDAGPDERITTTKGFDGFPMFSPDGAWLVFASNRATPEGESDTNLFIARWVP
;
A
#
# COMPACT_ATOMS: atom_id res chain seq x y z
N MET A 1 -32.50 -24.21 85.83
CA MET A 1 -33.91 -24.01 86.23
C MET A 1 -34.74 -24.06 84.95
N CYS A 2 -35.62 -25.07 84.85
CA CYS A 2 -36.69 -25.33 83.86
C CYS A 2 -36.37 -25.49 82.34
N ILE A 3 -36.59 -26.74 81.88
CA ILE A 3 -36.99 -27.26 80.53
C ILE A 3 -38.51 -26.96 80.31
N PRO A 4 -39.24 -27.08 79.14
CA PRO A 4 -39.01 -27.66 77.77
C PRO A 4 -39.41 -26.67 76.61
N CYS A 5 -39.53 -26.95 75.30
CA CYS A 5 -40.01 -28.12 74.53
C CYS A 5 -39.69 -27.95 73.02
N SER A 6 -39.67 -29.08 72.32
CA SER A 6 -39.46 -29.33 70.88
C SER A 6 -40.40 -28.61 69.90
N ILE A 7 -39.96 -28.41 68.65
CA ILE A 7 -40.68 -28.71 67.40
C ILE A 7 -39.66 -28.86 66.24
N LEU A 8 -39.74 -29.97 65.52
CA LEU A 8 -39.14 -30.24 64.22
C LEU A 8 -39.89 -29.49 63.12
N LEU A 9 -39.19 -28.89 62.15
CA LEU A 9 -39.68 -28.80 60.76
C LEU A 9 -38.53 -28.56 59.77
N PHE A 10 -38.55 -29.37 58.71
CA PHE A 10 -37.67 -29.38 57.55
C PHE A 10 -37.54 -28.00 56.88
N GLY A 11 -36.32 -27.66 56.44
CA GLY A 11 -36.06 -26.49 55.59
C GLY A 11 -34.65 -26.55 54.99
N SER A 12 -34.58 -27.05 53.74
CA SER A 12 -33.53 -26.87 52.72
C SER A 12 -32.16 -26.34 53.16
N LEU A 13 -31.16 -27.23 53.16
CA LEU A 13 -29.76 -26.86 52.96
C LEU A 13 -29.62 -26.35 51.52
N GLY A 14 -29.58 -25.03 51.34
CA GLY A 14 -29.09 -24.43 50.11
C GLY A 14 -27.61 -24.77 49.98
N GLY A 15 -27.29 -25.63 49.00
CA GLY A 15 -25.91 -25.86 48.59
C GLY A 15 -25.34 -24.57 48.05
N CYS A 16 -24.25 -24.11 48.65
CA CYS A 16 -23.41 -23.09 48.06
C CYS A 16 -22.65 -23.80 46.92
N GLN A 17 -23.21 -23.76 45.70
CA GLN A 17 -22.45 -24.05 44.49
C GLN A 17 -21.47 -22.90 44.31
N THR A 18 -20.19 -23.15 44.57
CA THR A 18 -19.12 -22.32 44.01
C THR A 18 -19.19 -22.49 42.50
N GLN A 19 -19.78 -21.50 41.84
CA GLN A 19 -19.79 -21.38 40.39
C GLN A 19 -18.31 -21.29 39.96
N GLU A 20 -17.84 -22.26 39.17
CA GLU A 20 -16.51 -22.12 38.55
C GLU A 20 -16.52 -20.83 37.71
N PRO A 21 -15.43 -20.06 37.70
CA PRO A 21 -15.38 -18.84 36.90
C PRO A 21 -15.64 -19.19 35.44
N SER A 22 -16.64 -18.55 34.83
CA SER A 22 -16.92 -18.68 33.40
C SER A 22 -15.71 -18.21 32.60
N PHE A 23 -15.35 -18.94 31.54
CA PHE A 23 -14.30 -18.53 30.60
C PHE A 23 -14.59 -17.11 30.09
N ASP A 24 -13.60 -16.21 30.20
CA ASP A 24 -13.67 -14.82 29.73
C ASP A 24 -12.73 -14.66 28.52
N PRO A 25 -13.28 -14.58 27.28
CA PRO A 25 -12.49 -14.42 26.07
C PRO A 25 -11.63 -13.16 26.04
N VAL A 26 -12.11 -12.05 26.62
CA VAL A 26 -11.36 -10.78 26.65
C VAL A 26 -10.16 -10.92 27.57
N GLN A 27 -10.38 -11.51 28.75
CA GLN A 27 -9.29 -11.76 29.69
C GLN A 27 -8.24 -12.72 29.11
N CYS A 28 -8.66 -13.85 28.54
CA CYS A 28 -7.74 -14.82 27.95
C CYS A 28 -6.89 -14.17 26.85
N PHE A 29 -7.55 -13.50 25.89
CA PHE A 29 -6.90 -12.87 24.76
C PHE A 29 -5.91 -11.80 25.22
N SER A 30 -6.37 -10.86 26.06
CA SER A 30 -5.55 -9.75 26.55
C SER A 30 -4.33 -10.24 27.33
N GLU A 31 -4.49 -11.20 28.25
CA GLU A 31 -3.36 -11.71 29.03
C GLU A 31 -2.32 -12.40 28.15
N LEU A 32 -2.78 -13.28 27.23
CA LEU A 32 -1.86 -14.07 26.43
C LEU A 32 -1.15 -13.25 25.37
N VAL A 33 -1.86 -12.34 24.67
CA VAL A 33 -1.22 -11.47 23.68
C VAL A 33 -0.20 -10.55 24.37
N THR A 34 -0.54 -9.99 25.53
CA THR A 34 0.38 -9.12 26.28
C THR A 34 1.65 -9.87 26.68
N GLU A 35 1.51 -11.10 27.15
CA GLU A 35 2.65 -11.89 27.61
C GLU A 35 3.57 -12.30 26.46
N LEU A 36 3.00 -12.70 25.33
CA LEU A 36 3.78 -13.10 24.16
C LEU A 36 4.52 -11.91 23.54
N SER A 37 4.03 -10.69 23.71
CA SER A 37 4.58 -9.46 23.12
C SER A 37 5.49 -8.65 24.05
N THR A 38 5.99 -9.24 25.14
CA THR A 38 6.96 -8.53 26.00
C THR A 38 8.36 -8.54 25.41
N ASP A 39 9.17 -7.51 25.71
CA ASP A 39 10.61 -7.48 25.40
C ASP A 39 11.37 -8.71 25.90
N GLU A 40 10.89 -9.37 26.97
CA GLU A 40 11.48 -10.61 27.49
C GLU A 40 11.37 -11.79 26.51
N MET A 41 10.40 -11.73 25.59
CA MET A 41 10.20 -12.64 24.47
C MET A 41 11.09 -12.28 23.27
N GLN A 42 11.90 -11.22 23.34
CA GLN A 42 12.92 -10.86 22.35
C GLN A 42 12.38 -10.85 20.91
N GLY A 43 11.15 -10.34 20.74
CA GLY A 43 10.44 -10.31 19.46
C GLY A 43 10.21 -11.69 18.82
N ARG A 44 10.29 -12.76 19.62
CA ARG A 44 10.14 -14.16 19.22
C ARG A 44 10.97 -14.51 17.97
N GLY A 45 12.13 -13.86 17.86
CA GLY A 45 13.05 -14.00 16.73
C GLY A 45 13.52 -15.44 16.57
N ILE A 46 13.62 -15.91 15.33
CA ILE A 46 14.07 -17.28 15.08
C ILE A 46 15.51 -17.47 15.59
N GLY A 47 15.69 -18.45 16.49
CA GLY A 47 16.97 -18.72 17.15
C GLY A 47 17.23 -17.94 18.44
N THR A 48 16.28 -17.12 18.91
CA THR A 48 16.36 -16.40 20.19
C THR A 48 15.89 -17.27 21.37
N GLU A 49 16.25 -16.90 22.60
CA GLU A 49 15.67 -17.52 23.81
C GLU A 49 14.17 -17.20 23.93
N GLY A 50 13.78 -16.03 23.45
CA GLY A 50 12.39 -15.57 23.40
C GLY A 50 11.45 -16.49 22.64
N LEU A 51 11.85 -17.02 21.49
CA LEU A 51 11.07 -18.01 20.74
C LEU A 51 10.82 -19.29 21.56
N GLU A 52 11.83 -19.78 22.27
CA GLU A 52 11.66 -20.97 23.13
C GLU A 52 10.71 -20.68 24.29
N LYS A 53 10.81 -19.51 24.94
CA LYS A 53 9.88 -19.10 26.00
C LYS A 53 8.44 -19.03 25.50
N ALA A 54 8.20 -18.45 24.33
CA ALA A 54 6.89 -18.39 23.71
C ALA A 54 6.34 -19.81 23.47
N SER A 55 7.15 -20.73 22.92
CA SER A 55 6.73 -22.11 22.69
C SER A 55 6.33 -22.84 23.98
N ILE A 56 7.08 -22.64 25.08
CA ILE A 56 6.78 -23.21 26.39
C ILE A 56 5.49 -22.62 26.93
N ARG A 57 5.29 -21.31 26.80
CA ARG A 57 4.10 -20.64 27.31
C ARG A 57 2.83 -21.10 26.59
N ILE A 58 2.89 -21.23 25.27
CA ILE A 58 1.79 -21.75 24.46
C ILE A 58 1.48 -23.20 24.85
N GLU A 59 2.50 -24.05 25.00
CA GLU A 59 2.34 -25.43 25.48
C GLU A 59 1.66 -25.48 26.86
N GLU A 60 2.08 -24.64 27.80
CA GLU A 60 1.50 -24.56 29.14
C GLU A 60 0.02 -24.14 29.12
N ARG A 61 -0.34 -23.14 28.32
CA ARG A 61 -1.73 -22.68 28.17
C ARG A 61 -2.62 -23.77 27.58
N LEU A 62 -2.19 -24.39 26.48
CA LEU A 62 -2.95 -25.49 25.83
C LEU A 62 -3.14 -26.69 26.78
N LYS A 63 -2.13 -27.02 27.61
CA LYS A 63 -2.26 -28.04 28.67
C LYS A 63 -3.23 -27.64 29.77
N ALA A 64 -3.17 -26.39 30.22
CA ALA A 64 -4.06 -25.88 31.26
C ALA A 64 -5.52 -25.89 30.80
N ALA A 65 -5.76 -25.66 29.51
CA ALA A 65 -7.05 -25.77 28.84
C ALA A 65 -7.56 -27.23 28.67
N GLY A 66 -6.77 -28.23 29.10
CA GLY A 66 -7.16 -29.64 29.07
C GLY A 66 -7.03 -30.34 27.72
N LEU A 67 -6.35 -29.71 26.74
CA LEU A 67 -6.04 -30.35 25.46
C LEU A 67 -4.96 -31.42 25.67
N ALA A 68 -5.10 -32.54 24.97
CA ALA A 68 -4.12 -33.62 24.98
C ALA A 68 -2.97 -33.34 24.01
N ASP A 69 -1.90 -34.10 24.14
CA ASP A 69 -0.90 -34.16 23.08
C ASP A 69 -1.47 -34.87 21.84
N ALA A 70 -0.90 -34.60 20.66
CA ALA A 70 -1.35 -35.20 19.40
C ALA A 70 -0.90 -36.67 19.22
N GLY A 71 -0.70 -37.43 20.31
CA GLY A 71 -0.11 -38.76 20.31
C GLY A 71 1.43 -38.77 20.22
N VAL A 72 2.04 -37.58 20.26
CA VAL A 72 3.49 -37.31 20.28
C VAL A 72 3.79 -36.26 21.36
N ALA A 73 5.01 -35.72 21.46
CA ALA A 73 5.23 -34.55 22.32
C ALA A 73 4.49 -33.30 21.77
N TYR A 74 4.07 -32.39 22.64
CA TYR A 74 3.44 -31.12 22.24
C TYR A 74 4.32 -30.26 21.33
N ARG A 75 5.63 -30.50 21.28
CA ARG A 75 6.55 -29.76 20.42
C ARG A 75 7.12 -30.69 19.35
N GLN A 76 6.91 -30.33 18.08
CA GLN A 76 7.45 -31.02 16.91
C GLN A 76 8.70 -30.29 16.43
N PRO A 77 9.92 -30.82 16.70
CA PRO A 77 11.16 -30.15 16.31
C PRO A 77 11.47 -30.36 14.82
N PHE A 78 12.10 -29.35 14.21
CA PHE A 78 12.68 -29.41 12.87
C PHE A 78 13.84 -28.41 12.72
N GLN A 79 14.62 -28.53 11.65
CA GLN A 79 15.70 -27.61 11.34
C GLN A 79 15.20 -26.52 10.39
N ALA A 80 15.29 -25.26 10.80
CA ALA A 80 15.02 -24.11 9.96
C ALA A 80 16.34 -23.43 9.57
N THR A 81 16.46 -22.99 8.33
CA THR A 81 17.56 -22.10 7.92
C THR A 81 17.26 -20.71 8.47
N ILE A 82 18.11 -20.16 9.33
CA ILE A 82 17.92 -18.85 10.00
C ILE A 82 18.79 -17.74 9.42
N GLY A 83 19.73 -18.09 8.55
CA GLY A 83 20.65 -17.14 7.97
C GLY A 83 21.67 -17.84 7.09
N VAL A 84 22.70 -17.10 6.72
CA VAL A 84 23.82 -17.62 5.95
C VAL A 84 25.13 -17.06 6.50
N SER A 85 26.22 -17.82 6.37
CA SER A 85 27.58 -17.35 6.63
C SER A 85 28.49 -17.58 5.44
N MET A 86 29.57 -16.81 5.36
CA MET A 86 30.64 -17.08 4.41
C MET A 86 31.32 -18.40 4.78
N GLY A 87 31.41 -19.31 3.81
CA GLY A 87 32.21 -20.52 3.94
C GLY A 87 33.71 -20.23 4.01
N SER A 88 34.49 -21.20 4.53
CA SER A 88 35.95 -21.06 4.65
C SER A 88 36.68 -21.12 3.32
N ASP A 89 36.03 -21.63 2.27
CA ASP A 89 36.65 -21.88 0.96
C ASP A 89 36.56 -20.67 0.02
N ASN A 90 35.99 -19.56 0.51
CA ASN A 90 35.89 -18.33 -0.27
C ASN A 90 37.27 -17.78 -0.63
N THR A 91 37.54 -17.69 -1.93
CA THR A 91 38.80 -17.18 -2.45
C THR A 91 38.55 -16.29 -3.66
N LEU A 92 39.39 -15.27 -3.84
CA LEU A 92 39.42 -14.46 -5.05
C LEU A 92 40.87 -14.04 -5.30
N LYS A 93 41.36 -14.34 -6.50
CA LYS A 93 42.70 -14.01 -6.97
C LYS A 93 42.60 -13.37 -8.35
N VAL A 94 43.31 -12.27 -8.58
CA VAL A 94 43.44 -11.63 -9.89
C VAL A 94 44.90 -11.68 -10.32
N GLY A 95 45.20 -12.40 -11.39
CA GLY A 95 46.57 -12.74 -11.77
C GLY A 95 47.31 -13.44 -10.61
N ASP A 96 48.32 -12.77 -10.04
CA ASP A 96 49.08 -13.26 -8.88
C ASP A 96 48.65 -12.69 -7.53
N GLN A 97 47.76 -11.69 -7.52
CA GLN A 97 47.29 -11.03 -6.30
C GLN A 97 46.11 -11.80 -5.70
N ALA A 98 46.28 -12.31 -4.49
CA ALA A 98 45.18 -12.83 -3.68
C ALA A 98 44.51 -11.69 -2.90
N LEU A 99 43.18 -11.66 -2.91
CA LEU A 99 42.37 -10.69 -2.17
C LEU A 99 41.91 -11.28 -0.82
N THR A 100 41.64 -10.41 0.13
CA THR A 100 41.31 -10.74 1.51
C THR A 100 39.79 -10.74 1.71
N LEU A 101 39.22 -11.89 2.07
CA LEU A 101 37.79 -12.02 2.39
C LEU A 101 37.39 -11.08 3.53
N GLY A 102 36.26 -10.37 3.38
CA GLY A 102 35.72 -9.43 4.36
C GLY A 102 36.45 -8.08 4.40
N THR A 103 37.54 -7.90 3.65
CA THR A 103 38.24 -6.62 3.50
C THR A 103 38.17 -6.13 2.06
N ASP A 104 38.56 -6.98 1.12
CA ASP A 104 38.63 -6.66 -0.30
C ASP A 104 37.38 -7.15 -1.06
N PHE A 105 36.78 -8.26 -0.61
CA PHE A 105 35.59 -8.84 -1.23
C PHE A 105 34.74 -9.66 -0.26
N VAL A 106 33.46 -9.85 -0.58
CA VAL A 106 32.54 -10.81 0.08
C VAL A 106 31.61 -11.45 -0.96
N PRO A 107 31.28 -12.75 -0.86
CA PRO A 107 30.16 -13.32 -1.61
C PRO A 107 28.83 -12.72 -1.09
N LEU A 108 27.85 -12.54 -1.99
CA LEU A 108 26.51 -12.09 -1.58
C LEU A 108 25.67 -13.28 -1.10
N GLY A 109 24.71 -13.04 -0.20
CA GLY A 109 23.94 -14.11 0.46
C GLY A 109 23.15 -15.03 -0.47
N PHE A 110 22.82 -14.56 -1.68
CA PHE A 110 22.14 -15.35 -2.72
C PHE A 110 23.09 -15.93 -3.77
N SER A 111 24.41 -15.76 -3.61
CA SER A 111 25.41 -16.39 -4.48
C SER A 111 25.22 -17.90 -4.50
N SER A 112 25.43 -18.50 -5.67
CA SER A 112 25.59 -19.95 -5.77
C SER A 112 26.98 -20.34 -5.31
N ASP A 113 27.11 -21.56 -4.81
CA ASP A 113 28.40 -22.14 -4.48
C ASP A 113 29.10 -22.59 -5.76
N GLY A 114 30.40 -22.34 -5.88
CA GLY A 114 31.15 -22.79 -7.05
C GLY A 114 32.48 -22.10 -7.24
N ALA A 115 33.37 -22.81 -7.93
CA ALA A 115 34.61 -22.24 -8.43
C ALA A 115 34.37 -21.53 -9.77
N PHE A 116 35.08 -20.43 -9.99
CA PHE A 116 35.04 -19.67 -11.23
C PHE A 116 36.45 -19.27 -11.65
N GLU A 117 36.67 -19.21 -12.96
CA GLU A 117 37.91 -18.75 -13.57
C GLU A 117 37.60 -18.16 -14.93
N GLY A 118 38.18 -17.00 -15.23
CA GLY A 118 38.02 -16.39 -16.54
C GLY A 118 38.66 -15.01 -16.67
N PRO A 119 38.76 -14.48 -17.90
CA PRO A 119 39.06 -13.08 -18.15
C PRO A 119 38.04 -12.16 -17.49
N ILE A 120 38.46 -10.95 -17.10
CA ILE A 120 37.58 -9.95 -16.51
C ILE A 120 37.10 -8.97 -17.59
N VAL A 121 35.80 -8.66 -17.59
CA VAL A 121 35.18 -7.62 -18.41
C VAL A 121 34.40 -6.67 -17.52
N PHE A 122 34.29 -5.41 -17.91
CA PHE A 122 33.41 -4.43 -17.28
C PHE A 122 32.17 -4.23 -18.16
N ALA A 123 30.99 -4.31 -17.56
CA ALA A 123 29.71 -4.21 -18.25
C ALA A 123 28.84 -3.14 -17.59
N GLY A 124 29.34 -1.92 -17.40
CA GLY A 124 28.57 -0.80 -16.85
C GLY A 124 27.85 -1.14 -15.54
N TYR A 125 26.52 -1.01 -15.55
CA TYR A 125 25.65 -1.45 -14.45
C TYR A 125 25.17 -2.90 -14.59
N GLY A 126 25.44 -3.59 -15.70
CA GLY A 126 25.01 -4.96 -15.97
C GLY A 126 23.53 -5.06 -16.34
N ILE A 127 22.98 -4.02 -16.96
CA ILE A 127 21.57 -3.86 -17.31
C ILE A 127 21.33 -4.24 -18.78
N VAL A 128 20.21 -4.94 -19.02
CA VAL A 128 19.60 -5.13 -20.33
C VAL A 128 18.16 -4.63 -20.23
N ALA A 129 17.82 -3.56 -20.91
CA ALA A 129 16.52 -2.90 -20.91
C ALA A 129 16.11 -2.57 -22.36
N ASP A 130 15.58 -3.56 -23.07
CA ASP A 130 15.24 -3.46 -24.50
C ASP A 130 14.27 -2.31 -24.79
N GLU A 131 13.32 -2.03 -23.90
CA GLU A 131 12.34 -0.95 -24.06
C GLU A 131 12.94 0.44 -23.92
N LEU A 132 14.08 0.55 -23.25
CA LEU A 132 14.86 1.78 -23.13
C LEU A 132 15.96 1.85 -24.21
N GLY A 133 16.14 0.79 -24.99
CA GLY A 133 17.26 0.64 -25.91
C GLY A 133 18.61 0.63 -25.21
N TRP A 134 18.67 0.11 -23.97
CA TRP A 134 19.88 0.05 -23.15
C TRP A 134 20.37 -1.38 -23.00
N ASP A 135 21.61 -1.67 -23.39
CA ASP A 135 22.22 -2.98 -23.17
C ASP A 135 23.72 -2.81 -22.84
N ASP A 136 24.07 -2.97 -21.56
CA ASP A 136 25.45 -2.88 -21.09
C ASP A 136 26.33 -4.02 -21.64
N TYR A 137 25.75 -5.07 -22.21
CA TYR A 137 26.46 -6.19 -22.81
C TYR A 137 26.60 -6.06 -24.33
N GLU A 138 26.02 -5.03 -24.95
CA GLU A 138 26.06 -4.86 -26.40
C GLU A 138 27.51 -4.78 -26.91
N GLY A 139 27.87 -5.69 -27.81
CA GLY A 139 29.23 -5.79 -28.36
C GLY A 139 30.29 -6.36 -27.41
N LEU A 140 29.91 -6.76 -26.18
CA LEU A 140 30.79 -7.39 -25.19
C LEU A 140 30.58 -8.91 -25.17
N ASP A 141 31.62 -9.65 -25.53
CA ASP A 141 31.61 -11.12 -25.37
C ASP A 141 31.81 -11.47 -23.88
N VAL A 142 30.80 -12.07 -23.26
CA VAL A 142 30.75 -12.40 -21.82
C VAL A 142 30.79 -13.90 -21.51
N GLU A 143 30.67 -14.76 -22.52
CA GLU A 143 30.63 -16.21 -22.31
C GLU A 143 31.93 -16.69 -21.63
N GLY A 144 31.78 -17.38 -20.49
CA GLY A 144 32.89 -17.88 -19.66
C GLY A 144 33.72 -16.80 -18.96
N ARG A 145 33.27 -15.54 -18.91
CA ARG A 145 34.02 -14.43 -18.31
C ARG A 145 33.50 -14.02 -16.93
N ILE A 146 34.33 -13.28 -16.22
CA ILE A 146 33.98 -12.67 -14.94
C ILE A 146 33.54 -11.24 -15.23
N VAL A 147 32.26 -10.96 -14.98
CA VAL A 147 31.65 -9.66 -15.26
C VAL A 147 31.81 -8.76 -14.03
N LEU A 148 32.50 -7.64 -14.17
CA LEU A 148 32.48 -6.54 -13.22
C LEU A 148 31.35 -5.57 -13.59
N ALA A 149 30.44 -5.29 -12.67
CA ALA A 149 29.32 -4.38 -12.89
C ALA A 149 29.06 -3.51 -11.65
N MET A 150 28.51 -2.32 -11.85
CA MET A 150 28.10 -1.44 -10.76
C MET A 150 26.75 -1.87 -10.16
N ARG A 151 26.60 -1.67 -8.86
CA ARG A 151 25.29 -1.69 -8.19
C ARG A 151 24.45 -0.50 -8.65
N TYR A 152 23.14 -0.55 -8.40
CA TYR A 152 22.18 0.52 -8.73
C TYR A 152 21.95 0.69 -10.25
N GLU A 153 21.68 1.88 -10.77
CA GLU A 153 21.39 2.13 -12.18
C GLU A 153 21.80 3.54 -12.61
N PRO A 154 21.92 3.85 -13.91
CA PRO A 154 22.32 5.18 -14.36
C PRO A 154 21.35 6.29 -13.91
N GLY A 155 21.89 7.39 -13.40
CA GLY A 155 21.11 8.60 -13.15
C GLY A 155 20.18 8.53 -11.93
N GLU A 156 20.53 7.80 -10.87
CA GLU A 156 19.68 7.66 -9.65
C GLU A 156 19.27 9.01 -9.02
N SER A 157 20.10 10.04 -9.17
CA SER A 157 19.80 11.39 -8.67
C SER A 157 19.06 12.27 -9.67
N ASP A 158 18.93 11.81 -10.91
CA ASP A 158 18.33 12.54 -12.02
C ASP A 158 16.82 12.24 -12.10
N PRO A 159 15.93 13.22 -11.87
CA PRO A 159 14.50 13.02 -12.05
C PRO A 159 14.11 12.63 -13.48
N ASP A 160 14.95 12.93 -14.47
CA ASP A 160 14.71 12.63 -15.88
C ASP A 160 15.37 11.32 -16.33
N SER A 161 15.92 10.52 -15.40
CA SER A 161 16.51 9.22 -15.74
C SER A 161 15.48 8.32 -16.43
N PRO A 162 15.83 7.66 -17.56
CA PRO A 162 14.95 6.70 -18.22
C PRO A 162 14.66 5.47 -17.35
N PHE A 163 15.42 5.28 -16.27
CA PHE A 163 15.25 4.24 -15.26
C PHE A 163 14.34 4.69 -14.10
N ASP A 164 13.11 5.13 -14.41
CA ASP A 164 12.08 5.54 -13.42
C ASP A 164 12.45 6.78 -12.56
N GLY A 165 13.23 7.70 -13.14
CA GLY A 165 13.62 8.96 -12.50
C GLY A 165 14.43 8.74 -11.22
N LYS A 166 14.02 9.37 -10.12
CA LYS A 166 14.68 9.20 -8.80
C LYS A 166 14.26 7.94 -8.05
N ARG A 167 13.31 7.16 -8.57
CA ARG A 167 12.87 5.92 -7.94
C ARG A 167 13.69 4.76 -8.50
N PRO A 168 14.15 3.83 -7.67
CA PRO A 168 14.83 2.64 -8.18
C PRO A 168 13.92 1.83 -9.10
N SER A 169 14.29 1.72 -10.36
CA SER A 169 13.61 0.86 -11.33
C SER A 169 13.89 -0.61 -11.04
N ARG A 170 13.22 -1.51 -11.76
CA ARG A 170 13.51 -2.96 -11.70
C ARG A 170 14.95 -3.30 -12.08
N TYR A 171 15.61 -2.45 -12.86
CA TYR A 171 16.98 -2.67 -13.37
C TYR A 171 18.05 -2.41 -12.31
N SER A 172 17.71 -1.69 -11.24
CA SER A 172 18.55 -1.57 -10.04
C SER A 172 18.69 -2.89 -9.26
N ASP A 173 17.80 -3.87 -9.48
CA ASP A 173 17.76 -5.15 -8.74
C ASP A 173 18.96 -6.04 -9.08
N ILE A 174 19.79 -6.33 -8.07
CA ILE A 174 21.01 -7.14 -8.22
C ILE A 174 20.73 -8.61 -8.60
N ARG A 175 19.55 -9.16 -8.29
CA ARG A 175 19.15 -10.51 -8.72
C ARG A 175 18.76 -10.50 -10.19
N TYR A 176 18.12 -9.45 -10.70
CA TYR A 176 17.85 -9.29 -12.13
C TYR A 176 19.16 -9.27 -12.93
N LYS A 177 20.14 -8.48 -12.48
CA LYS A 177 21.47 -8.40 -13.12
C LYS A 177 22.23 -9.74 -13.07
N ALA A 178 22.13 -10.46 -11.96
CA ALA A 178 22.71 -11.80 -11.84
C ALA A 178 22.06 -12.80 -12.81
N MET A 179 20.74 -12.76 -12.96
CA MET A 179 20.01 -13.55 -13.96
C MET A 179 20.49 -13.24 -15.38
N LYS A 180 20.64 -11.95 -15.74
CA LYS A 180 21.12 -11.54 -17.08
C LYS A 180 22.56 -11.94 -17.35
N ALA A 181 23.48 -11.73 -16.42
CA ALA A 181 24.87 -12.19 -16.56
C ALA A 181 24.95 -13.72 -16.77
N ARG A 182 24.12 -14.48 -16.05
CA ARG A 182 24.01 -15.95 -16.19
C ARG A 182 23.48 -16.35 -17.56
N GLU A 183 22.40 -15.73 -18.03
CA GLU A 183 21.81 -16.02 -19.36
C GLU A 183 22.81 -15.80 -20.49
N LEU A 184 23.68 -14.80 -20.35
CA LEU A 184 24.74 -14.50 -21.31
C LEU A 184 26.00 -15.36 -21.13
N GLY A 185 26.00 -16.30 -20.18
CA GLY A 185 27.05 -17.29 -19.98
C GLY A 185 28.23 -16.83 -19.12
N ALA A 186 28.09 -15.80 -18.29
CA ALA A 186 29.14 -15.37 -17.38
C ALA A 186 29.53 -16.49 -16.39
N ALA A 187 30.83 -16.61 -16.12
CA ALA A 187 31.37 -17.56 -15.13
C ALA A 187 31.16 -17.06 -13.68
N ALA A 188 31.13 -15.74 -13.48
CA ALA A 188 30.80 -15.10 -12.21
C ALA A 188 30.40 -13.64 -12.44
N LEU A 189 29.59 -13.08 -11.52
CA LEU A 189 29.27 -11.66 -11.45
C LEU A 189 29.93 -11.02 -10.23
N VAL A 190 30.66 -9.94 -10.45
CA VAL A 190 31.35 -9.16 -9.44
C VAL A 190 30.75 -7.76 -9.42
N PHE A 191 30.14 -7.39 -8.31
CA PHE A 191 29.60 -6.06 -8.08
C PHE A 191 30.63 -5.12 -7.47
N VAL A 192 30.49 -3.84 -7.78
CA VAL A 192 31.13 -2.72 -7.07
C VAL A 192 30.09 -1.62 -6.82
N ALA A 193 30.19 -0.91 -5.69
CA ALA A 193 29.36 0.29 -5.48
C ALA A 193 29.87 1.44 -6.38
N PRO A 194 29.00 2.24 -7.02
CA PRO A 194 29.42 3.36 -7.85
C PRO A 194 30.19 4.42 -7.05
N ALA A 195 30.88 5.31 -7.78
CA ALA A 195 31.62 6.41 -7.16
C ALA A 195 30.65 7.53 -6.74
N ARG A 196 30.38 7.69 -5.44
CA ARG A 196 29.55 8.76 -4.87
C ARG A 196 30.40 9.86 -4.24
N GLU A 197 29.79 10.95 -3.75
CA GLU A 197 30.48 12.08 -3.09
C GLU A 197 31.50 11.61 -2.02
N THR A 198 32.47 12.48 -1.73
CA THR A 198 33.73 12.18 -1.03
C THR A 198 33.65 11.66 0.42
N ASP A 199 32.46 11.41 0.97
CA ASP A 199 32.22 11.03 2.37
C ASP A 199 31.61 9.63 2.59
N GLU A 200 31.15 8.93 1.53
CA GLU A 200 30.70 7.54 1.68
C GLU A 200 31.90 6.58 1.85
N PRO A 201 31.95 5.78 2.93
CA PRO A 201 33.07 4.87 3.17
C PRO A 201 33.03 3.68 2.20
N ASP A 202 34.19 3.34 1.62
CA ASP A 202 34.37 2.14 0.78
C ASP A 202 34.27 0.87 1.63
N LYS A 203 33.03 0.42 1.88
CA LYS A 203 32.69 -0.72 2.72
C LYS A 203 31.93 -1.78 1.92
N LEU A 204 32.26 -3.03 2.22
CA LEU A 204 31.51 -4.18 1.74
C LEU A 204 30.16 -4.26 2.46
N PRO A 205 29.10 -4.73 1.79
CA PRO A 205 27.79 -4.87 2.40
C PRO A 205 27.84 -5.95 3.48
N PRO A 206 27.02 -5.84 4.55
CA PRO A 206 26.83 -6.94 5.46
C PRO A 206 26.25 -8.14 4.71
N LEU A 207 26.64 -9.34 5.13
CA LEU A 207 26.04 -10.56 4.63
C LEU A 207 24.60 -10.65 5.16
N LYS A 208 23.64 -10.30 4.31
CA LYS A 208 22.21 -10.50 4.59
C LYS A 208 21.77 -11.82 3.98
N ARG A 209 20.75 -12.45 4.58
CA ARG A 209 19.92 -13.40 3.84
C ARG A 209 19.17 -12.59 2.75
N ALA A 210 18.70 -13.26 1.71
CA ALA A 210 18.04 -12.60 0.60
C ALA A 210 16.80 -13.41 0.25
N GLY A 211 15.77 -13.30 1.08
CA GLY A 211 14.47 -13.93 0.94
C GLY A 211 14.52 -15.46 0.92
N PRO A 212 13.45 -16.12 0.43
CA PRO A 212 13.36 -17.57 0.34
C PRO A 212 14.47 -18.14 -0.56
N THR A 213 15.54 -18.63 0.09
CA THR A 213 16.58 -19.65 -0.23
C THR A 213 17.09 -19.88 -1.68
N SER A 214 16.61 -19.18 -2.69
CA SER A 214 16.94 -19.39 -4.09
C SER A 214 18.28 -18.76 -4.48
N ARG A 215 19.23 -19.61 -4.88
CA ARG A 215 20.56 -19.23 -5.39
C ARG A 215 20.47 -18.56 -6.76
N ALA A 216 21.44 -17.70 -7.08
CA ALA A 216 21.49 -16.95 -8.35
C ALA A 216 21.67 -17.82 -9.61
N GLY A 217 22.16 -19.06 -9.46
CA GLY A 217 22.61 -19.92 -10.57
C GLY A 217 24.05 -19.67 -11.03
N LEU A 218 24.74 -18.65 -10.49
CA LEU A 218 26.18 -18.42 -10.67
C LEU A 218 26.83 -17.87 -9.38
N PRO A 219 28.17 -17.87 -9.25
CA PRO A 219 28.89 -17.14 -8.21
C PRO A 219 28.69 -15.62 -8.32
N VAL A 220 28.27 -14.98 -7.22
CA VAL A 220 28.05 -13.53 -7.14
C VAL A 220 28.79 -12.93 -5.95
N ILE A 221 29.68 -12.00 -6.21
CA ILE A 221 30.61 -11.41 -5.23
C ILE A 221 30.51 -9.89 -5.29
N GLN A 222 30.74 -9.19 -4.19
CA GLN A 222 31.02 -7.76 -4.18
C GLN A 222 32.47 -7.49 -3.78
N VAL A 223 33.13 -6.59 -4.51
CA VAL A 223 34.46 -6.05 -4.19
C VAL A 223 34.37 -4.60 -3.72
N THR A 224 35.43 -4.11 -3.08
CA THR A 224 35.57 -2.68 -2.75
C THR A 224 35.85 -1.84 -4.01
N ARG A 225 35.58 -0.53 -3.93
CA ARG A 225 35.91 0.43 -5.00
C ARG A 225 37.41 0.43 -5.28
N ALA A 226 38.25 0.35 -4.24
CA ALA A 226 39.70 0.26 -4.38
C ALA A 226 40.16 -0.96 -5.22
N VAL A 227 39.48 -2.12 -5.08
CA VAL A 227 39.77 -3.30 -5.89
C VAL A 227 39.33 -3.09 -7.33
N ALA A 228 38.13 -2.56 -7.56
CA ALA A 228 37.62 -2.28 -8.89
C ALA A 228 38.49 -1.26 -9.66
N ASP A 229 38.93 -0.19 -9.00
CA ASP A 229 39.86 0.80 -9.58
C ASP A 229 41.17 0.15 -10.04
N ALA A 230 41.72 -0.77 -9.24
CA ALA A 230 42.93 -1.50 -9.62
C ALA A 230 42.72 -2.37 -10.87
N TRP A 231 41.49 -2.88 -11.09
CA TRP A 231 41.16 -3.66 -12.28
C TRP A 231 40.93 -2.75 -13.50
N LEU A 232 40.17 -1.66 -13.33
CA LEU A 232 39.89 -0.66 -14.37
C LEU A 232 41.16 0.04 -14.87
N ALA A 233 42.17 0.20 -14.01
CA ALA A 233 43.47 0.76 -14.40
C ALA A 233 44.16 -0.02 -15.53
N ALA A 234 43.87 -1.33 -15.70
CA ALA A 234 44.41 -2.11 -16.82
C ALA A 234 43.89 -1.63 -18.18
N ALA A 235 42.70 -1.04 -18.22
CA ALA A 235 42.13 -0.39 -19.40
C ALA A 235 42.48 1.11 -19.48
N GLY A 236 43.26 1.65 -18.52
CA GLY A 236 43.65 3.05 -18.49
C GLY A 236 42.55 4.00 -17.99
N THR A 237 41.58 3.49 -17.23
CA THR A 237 40.49 4.27 -16.61
C THR A 237 40.35 3.96 -15.12
N ASP A 238 39.39 4.56 -14.44
CA ASP A 238 39.02 4.30 -13.05
C ASP A 238 37.49 4.30 -12.89
N LEU A 239 36.99 3.89 -11.71
CA LEU A 239 35.56 3.75 -11.45
C LEU A 239 34.84 5.09 -11.52
N ALA A 240 35.45 6.16 -11.02
CA ALA A 240 34.87 7.49 -11.04
C ALA A 240 34.66 8.00 -12.47
N THR A 241 35.63 7.74 -13.36
CA THR A 241 35.57 8.12 -14.76
C THR A 241 34.46 7.35 -15.49
N VAL A 242 34.44 6.00 -15.39
CA VAL A 242 33.42 5.21 -16.09
C VAL A 242 32.01 5.46 -15.52
N HIS A 243 31.89 5.67 -14.20
CA HIS A 243 30.62 6.02 -13.57
C HIS A 243 30.10 7.35 -14.12
N ALA A 244 30.93 8.41 -14.12
CA ALA A 244 30.54 9.71 -14.66
C ALA A 244 30.24 9.65 -16.17
N GLU A 245 30.99 8.88 -16.96
CA GLU A 245 30.72 8.72 -18.40
C GLU A 245 29.36 8.05 -18.68
N ILE A 246 28.98 7.05 -17.87
CA ILE A 246 27.68 6.38 -18.00
C ILE A 246 26.55 7.32 -17.53
N ASP A 247 26.71 7.96 -16.38
CA ASP A 247 25.68 8.80 -15.74
C ASP A 247 25.55 10.20 -16.36
N GLU A 248 26.55 10.70 -17.10
CA GLU A 248 26.42 11.91 -17.94
C GLU A 248 25.94 11.57 -19.37
N GLY A 249 26.11 10.30 -19.78
CA GLY A 249 25.85 9.80 -21.12
C GLY A 249 24.46 9.20 -21.34
N HIS A 250 23.61 9.12 -20.31
CA HIS A 250 22.39 8.30 -20.25
C HIS A 250 21.21 8.73 -21.15
N ILE A 251 21.35 9.81 -21.93
CA ILE A 251 20.33 10.29 -22.88
C ILE A 251 20.79 10.00 -24.32
N PRO A 252 20.18 9.05 -25.04
CA PRO A 252 20.43 8.87 -26.47
C PRO A 252 20.01 10.15 -27.22
N LYS A 253 20.97 10.86 -27.82
CA LYS A 253 20.64 11.95 -28.75
C LYS A 253 20.04 11.36 -30.02
N GLU A 254 18.97 11.95 -30.54
CA GLU A 254 18.31 11.48 -31.77
C GLU A 254 19.34 11.40 -32.93
N GLY A 255 19.58 10.18 -33.43
CA GLY A 255 20.60 9.91 -34.46
C GLY A 255 22.02 9.63 -33.96
N ALA A 256 22.23 9.47 -32.64
CA ALA A 256 23.45 8.90 -32.09
C ALA A 256 23.46 7.37 -32.27
N GLU A 257 24.66 6.79 -32.45
CA GLU A 257 24.85 5.35 -32.29
C GLU A 257 24.39 4.92 -30.88
N PRO A 258 23.90 3.67 -30.69
CA PRO A 258 23.56 3.14 -29.37
C PRO A 258 24.66 3.44 -28.36
N LEU A 259 24.28 3.82 -27.14
CA LEU A 259 25.20 4.07 -26.03
C LEU A 259 25.85 2.74 -25.57
N SER A 260 26.72 2.17 -26.40
CA SER A 260 27.72 1.16 -26.02
C SER A 260 28.88 1.77 -25.19
N GLY A 261 28.68 2.97 -24.66
CA GLY A 261 29.73 3.82 -24.11
C GLY A 261 30.10 3.46 -22.68
N THR A 262 30.89 2.39 -22.50
CA THR A 262 31.96 2.17 -21.47
C THR A 262 32.17 0.69 -21.14
N SER A 263 31.36 -0.24 -21.65
CA SER A 263 31.63 -1.66 -21.51
C SER A 263 32.93 -2.06 -22.22
N MET A 264 33.79 -2.79 -21.52
CA MET A 264 35.16 -3.01 -22.00
C MET A 264 35.76 -4.33 -21.50
N VAL A 265 36.64 -4.88 -22.33
CA VAL A 265 37.54 -5.96 -21.90
C VAL A 265 38.67 -5.34 -21.09
N LEU A 266 38.96 -5.89 -19.91
CA LEU A 266 40.10 -5.45 -19.10
C LEU A 266 41.36 -6.24 -19.52
N PRO A 267 42.28 -5.65 -20.30
CA PRO A 267 43.30 -6.41 -21.02
C PRO A 267 44.31 -7.04 -20.06
N GLY A 268 44.55 -8.35 -20.24
CA GLY A 268 45.55 -9.08 -19.46
C GLY A 268 45.12 -9.42 -18.03
N LEU A 269 43.89 -9.11 -17.63
CA LEU A 269 43.33 -9.50 -16.34
C LEU A 269 42.49 -10.76 -16.45
N SER A 270 42.76 -11.69 -15.54
CA SER A 270 41.94 -12.87 -15.28
C SER A 270 41.82 -13.04 -13.78
N ALA A 271 40.64 -13.50 -13.35
CA ALA A 271 40.42 -13.84 -11.96
C ALA A 271 40.07 -15.33 -11.83
N THR A 272 40.41 -15.88 -10.67
CA THR A 272 40.03 -17.22 -10.23
C THR A 272 39.59 -17.14 -8.79
N GLY A 273 38.58 -17.90 -8.43
CA GLY A 273 38.05 -17.88 -7.08
C GLY A 273 37.04 -18.97 -6.81
N THR A 274 36.50 -18.95 -5.61
CA THR A 274 35.41 -19.81 -5.17
C THR A 274 34.49 -18.97 -4.32
N ALA A 275 33.19 -19.02 -4.61
CA ALA A 275 32.14 -18.50 -3.74
C ALA A 275 31.52 -19.67 -2.97
N GLN A 276 31.31 -19.48 -1.67
CA GLN A 276 30.69 -20.47 -0.79
C GLN A 276 29.87 -19.76 0.28
N ILE A 277 28.58 -20.06 0.31
CA ILE A 277 27.63 -19.55 1.29
C ILE A 277 27.03 -20.73 2.05
N VAL A 278 27.32 -20.81 3.34
CA VAL A 278 26.87 -21.88 4.23
C VAL A 278 25.54 -21.48 4.88
N PRO A 279 24.46 -22.26 4.71
CA PRO A 279 23.22 -22.05 5.45
C PRO A 279 23.47 -22.20 6.95
N GLN A 280 22.99 -21.24 7.74
CA GLN A 280 22.93 -21.36 9.19
C GLN A 280 21.60 -21.97 9.57
N GLN A 281 21.63 -23.09 10.29
CA GLN A 281 20.43 -23.77 10.74
C GLN A 281 20.25 -23.64 12.25
N ALA A 282 19.00 -23.58 12.68
CA ALA A 282 18.60 -23.71 14.07
C ALA A 282 17.48 -24.74 14.21
N GLU A 283 17.48 -25.46 15.34
CA GLU A 283 16.35 -26.30 15.72
C GLU A 283 15.22 -25.41 16.25
N VAL A 284 14.07 -25.47 15.59
CA VAL A 284 12.83 -24.76 15.95
C VAL A 284 11.71 -25.79 16.13
N ARG A 285 10.55 -25.38 16.68
CA ARG A 285 9.49 -26.32 17.09
C ARG A 285 8.10 -25.78 16.77
N ASN A 286 7.28 -26.52 16.03
CA ASN A 286 5.83 -26.26 16.06
C ASN A 286 5.28 -26.72 17.43
N VAL A 287 4.26 -26.03 17.95
CA VAL A 287 3.53 -26.46 19.16
C VAL A 287 2.15 -27.00 18.77
N LEU A 288 1.84 -28.23 19.16
CA LEU A 288 0.64 -28.96 18.75
C LEU A 288 -0.14 -29.46 19.97
N ALA A 289 -1.45 -29.29 19.95
CA ALA A 289 -2.35 -29.84 20.96
C ALA A 289 -3.69 -30.25 20.34
N VAL A 290 -4.33 -31.26 20.90
CA VAL A 290 -5.60 -31.79 20.36
C VAL A 290 -6.72 -31.71 21.39
N LEU A 291 -7.89 -31.30 20.92
CA LEU A 291 -9.16 -31.60 21.55
C LEU A 291 -9.72 -32.89 20.91
N PRO A 292 -9.68 -34.05 21.62
CA PRO A 292 -9.99 -35.33 21.00
C PRO A 292 -11.44 -35.41 20.48
N GLY A 293 -11.61 -36.02 19.32
CA GLY A 293 -12.93 -36.31 18.74
C GLY A 293 -13.73 -37.37 19.52
N ARG A 294 -15.02 -37.46 19.22
CA ARG A 294 -16.00 -38.39 19.81
C ARG A 294 -16.94 -38.90 18.72
N GLY A 295 -17.58 -40.05 18.96
CA GLY A 295 -18.61 -40.58 18.05
C GLY A 295 -18.06 -41.07 16.71
N GLU A 296 -18.86 -40.91 15.65
CA GLU A 296 -18.56 -41.34 14.28
C GLU A 296 -17.56 -40.40 13.59
N LEU A 297 -17.51 -39.14 13.98
CA LEU A 297 -16.63 -38.09 13.45
C LEU A 297 -15.23 -38.08 14.08
N ALA A 298 -14.96 -38.94 15.08
CA ALA A 298 -13.75 -38.85 15.89
C ALA A 298 -12.42 -38.91 15.10
N GLU A 299 -12.41 -39.59 13.96
CA GLU A 299 -11.24 -39.71 13.09
C GLU A 299 -11.03 -38.53 12.13
N GLU A 300 -12.05 -37.69 11.91
CA GLU A 300 -11.95 -36.50 11.07
C GLU A 300 -11.29 -35.36 11.85
N ILE A 301 -10.50 -34.52 11.18
CA ILE A 301 -9.64 -33.52 11.81
C ILE A 301 -9.97 -32.13 11.29
N VAL A 302 -10.20 -31.18 12.21
CA VAL A 302 -10.19 -29.73 11.91
C VAL A 302 -8.88 -29.17 12.43
N VAL A 303 -8.11 -28.51 11.58
CA VAL A 303 -6.88 -27.83 11.99
C VAL A 303 -7.17 -26.36 12.23
N VAL A 304 -6.64 -25.79 13.32
CA VAL A 304 -6.58 -24.36 13.55
C VAL A 304 -5.14 -23.96 13.85
N GLY A 305 -4.65 -22.89 13.24
CA GLY A 305 -3.27 -22.48 13.43
C GLY A 305 -3.00 -21.00 13.27
N ALA A 306 -1.84 -20.59 13.78
CA ALA A 306 -1.25 -19.27 13.69
C ALA A 306 0.26 -19.42 13.92
N HIS A 307 1.10 -18.61 13.27
CA HIS A 307 2.53 -18.60 13.63
C HIS A 307 2.77 -17.79 14.90
N TYR A 308 3.82 -18.15 15.63
CA TYR A 308 4.19 -17.48 16.88
C TYR A 308 5.60 -16.87 16.85
N ASP A 309 6.41 -17.15 15.82
CA ASP A 309 7.64 -16.40 15.59
C ASP A 309 7.36 -14.99 15.06
N HIS A 310 8.32 -14.09 15.27
CA HIS A 310 8.35 -12.77 14.64
C HIS A 310 9.80 -12.33 14.38
N LEU A 311 10.05 -11.08 14.03
CA LEU A 311 11.31 -10.55 13.49
C LEU A 311 12.45 -10.37 14.52
N GLY A 312 12.21 -10.57 15.81
CA GLY A 312 13.26 -10.44 16.82
C GLY A 312 13.81 -9.02 16.95
N MET A 313 15.03 -8.76 16.45
CA MET A 313 15.66 -7.43 16.46
C MET A 313 15.43 -6.64 15.15
N GLY A 314 14.57 -7.13 14.26
CA GLY A 314 14.29 -6.53 12.95
C GLY A 314 15.26 -6.98 11.86
N GLY A 315 15.56 -6.07 10.94
CA GLY A 315 16.44 -6.33 9.80
C GLY A 315 15.67 -6.76 8.56
N GLU A 316 16.03 -7.91 7.97
CA GLU A 316 15.34 -8.40 6.77
C GLU A 316 13.92 -8.85 7.10
N GLY A 317 12.93 -8.32 6.37
CA GLY A 317 11.52 -8.49 6.68
C GLY A 317 10.92 -7.28 7.39
N SER A 318 11.72 -6.50 8.14
CA SER A 318 11.25 -5.28 8.80
C SER A 318 10.92 -4.15 7.82
N MET A 319 9.92 -3.35 8.16
CA MET A 319 9.60 -2.08 7.47
C MET A 319 10.54 -0.95 7.88
N GLU A 320 11.32 -1.13 8.95
CA GLU A 320 12.42 -0.28 9.39
C GLU A 320 13.75 -1.06 9.42
N PRO A 321 14.25 -1.53 8.27
CA PRO A 321 15.34 -2.52 8.21
C PRO A 321 16.70 -2.03 8.73
N ASP A 322 16.84 -0.71 8.95
CA ASP A 322 18.04 -0.08 9.51
C ASP A 322 17.92 0.20 11.03
N VAL A 323 16.79 -0.14 11.63
CA VAL A 323 16.54 -0.01 13.07
C VAL A 323 16.78 -1.35 13.77
N GLU A 324 17.80 -1.38 14.63
CA GLU A 324 18.07 -2.53 15.51
C GLU A 324 17.32 -2.34 16.84
N ALA A 325 16.08 -2.83 16.89
CA ALA A 325 15.22 -2.78 18.06
C ALA A 325 14.34 -4.03 18.16
N ILE A 326 13.83 -4.32 19.35
CA ILE A 326 12.93 -5.47 19.53
C ILE A 326 11.63 -5.20 18.75
N HIS A 327 11.27 -6.11 17.86
CA HIS A 327 10.00 -6.14 17.17
C HIS A 327 9.09 -7.07 17.97
N ASN A 328 8.24 -6.52 18.82
CA ASN A 328 7.41 -7.34 19.71
C ASN A 328 6.30 -8.08 18.95
N GLY A 329 5.89 -7.61 17.79
CA GLY A 329 4.97 -8.34 16.91
C GLY A 329 3.63 -8.62 17.58
N ALA A 330 3.05 -7.60 18.22
CA ALA A 330 1.85 -7.80 19.01
C ALA A 330 0.65 -8.16 18.14
N ASP A 331 0.50 -7.51 16.99
CA ASP A 331 -0.46 -7.93 15.98
C ASP A 331 0.10 -9.09 15.17
N ASP A 332 1.37 -9.02 14.75
CA ASP A 332 2.07 -10.02 13.94
C ASP A 332 3.14 -10.82 14.70
N ASN A 333 2.88 -12.01 15.22
CA ASN A 333 1.56 -12.64 15.27
C ASN A 333 1.21 -13.17 16.65
N ALA A 334 1.54 -12.40 17.69
CA ALA A 334 1.07 -12.71 19.03
C ALA A 334 -0.47 -12.70 19.10
N SER A 335 -1.14 -11.81 18.34
CA SER A 335 -2.60 -11.72 18.29
C SER A 335 -3.23 -13.00 17.74
N GLY A 336 -2.81 -13.50 16.58
CA GLY A 336 -3.34 -14.74 15.98
C GLY A 336 -3.06 -15.95 16.86
N THR A 337 -1.85 -16.05 17.41
CA THR A 337 -1.49 -17.10 18.37
C THR A 337 -2.37 -17.06 19.62
N ALA A 338 -2.58 -15.89 20.21
CA ALA A 338 -3.42 -15.75 21.39
C ALA A 338 -4.88 -16.12 21.09
N ALA A 339 -5.42 -15.68 19.95
CA ALA A 339 -6.79 -16.01 19.56
C ALA A 339 -6.98 -17.50 19.27
N MET A 340 -6.00 -18.15 18.64
CA MET A 340 -6.00 -19.60 18.39
C MET A 340 -6.02 -20.39 19.70
N VAL A 341 -5.14 -20.06 20.66
CA VAL A 341 -5.13 -20.73 21.98
C VAL A 341 -6.45 -20.50 22.73
N CYS A 342 -6.88 -19.24 22.84
CA CYS A 342 -8.09 -18.89 23.59
C CYS A 342 -9.37 -19.44 22.95
N GLY A 343 -9.46 -19.51 21.62
CA GLY A 343 -10.62 -20.06 20.92
C GLY A 343 -10.78 -21.56 21.12
N VAL A 344 -9.67 -22.31 21.10
CA VAL A 344 -9.72 -23.76 21.37
C VAL A 344 -9.96 -24.04 22.85
N GLU A 345 -9.43 -23.21 23.75
CA GLU A 345 -9.74 -23.28 25.18
C GLU A 345 -11.23 -23.00 25.45
N ALA A 346 -11.80 -21.97 24.83
CA ALA A 346 -13.23 -21.67 24.91
C ALA A 346 -14.08 -22.85 24.42
N LEU A 347 -13.69 -23.45 23.29
CA LEU A 347 -14.35 -24.62 22.72
C LEU A 347 -14.30 -25.82 23.69
N ALA A 348 -13.16 -26.05 24.35
CA ALA A 348 -12.99 -27.12 25.32
C ALA A 348 -13.87 -26.94 26.57
N HIS A 349 -14.08 -25.70 27.02
CA HIS A 349 -14.90 -25.34 28.18
C HIS A 349 -16.40 -25.14 27.88
N SER A 350 -16.79 -25.04 26.60
CA SER A 350 -18.19 -25.04 26.22
C SER A 350 -18.82 -26.41 26.56
N ASP A 351 -19.44 -26.48 27.75
CA ASP A 351 -19.68 -27.65 28.63
C ASP A 351 -20.47 -28.86 28.03
N ALA A 352 -20.76 -28.89 26.72
CA ALA A 352 -21.55 -29.94 26.07
C ALA A 352 -21.31 -29.97 24.55
N MET A 353 -20.10 -30.30 24.12
CA MET A 353 -19.92 -30.74 22.74
C MET A 353 -20.64 -32.08 22.53
N ALA A 354 -21.35 -32.16 21.40
CA ALA A 354 -22.25 -33.23 21.01
C ALA A 354 -21.69 -34.65 21.22
N ASP A 355 -22.58 -35.65 21.27
CA ASP A 355 -22.19 -37.07 21.32
C ASP A 355 -21.22 -37.46 20.18
N ASP A 356 -21.20 -36.67 19.10
CA ASP A 356 -20.39 -36.84 17.92
C ASP A 356 -19.63 -35.54 17.56
N ARG A 357 -18.29 -35.61 17.42
CA ARG A 357 -17.41 -34.46 17.15
C ARG A 357 -16.09 -34.88 16.53
N ARG A 358 -15.59 -34.09 15.57
CA ARG A 358 -14.23 -34.19 15.01
C ARG A 358 -13.14 -33.93 16.04
N THR A 359 -11.94 -34.43 15.76
CA THR A 359 -10.74 -34.01 16.48
C THR A 359 -10.36 -32.58 16.03
N VAL A 360 -10.14 -31.67 16.97
CA VAL A 360 -9.61 -30.32 16.65
C VAL A 360 -8.13 -30.30 17.02
N LEU A 361 -7.28 -30.05 16.02
CA LEU A 361 -5.84 -29.94 16.17
C LEU A 361 -5.45 -28.45 16.12
N ALA A 362 -4.94 -27.94 17.25
CA ALA A 362 -4.34 -26.62 17.34
C ALA A 362 -2.84 -26.70 17.01
N ILE A 363 -2.35 -25.84 16.13
CA ILE A 363 -0.93 -25.75 15.78
C ILE A 363 -0.44 -24.30 15.85
N ALA A 364 0.48 -24.01 16.76
CA ALA A 364 1.27 -22.80 16.71
C ALA A 364 2.51 -23.05 15.83
N PHE A 365 2.55 -22.45 14.64
CA PHE A 365 3.64 -22.61 13.68
C PHE A 365 4.84 -21.72 14.04
N THR A 366 6.03 -22.11 13.61
CA THR A 366 7.23 -21.28 13.71
C THR A 366 7.93 -21.22 12.35
N ALA A 367 8.84 -20.26 12.16
CA ALA A 367 9.57 -20.03 10.92
C ALA A 367 8.67 -19.59 9.75
N GLU A 368 7.55 -18.93 10.03
CA GLU A 368 6.67 -18.34 9.01
C GLU A 368 7.37 -17.17 8.32
N GLU A 369 7.99 -16.29 9.12
CA GLU A 369 8.64 -15.02 8.73
C GLU A 369 9.78 -15.19 7.71
N ILE A 370 10.23 -16.43 7.55
CA ILE A 370 11.32 -16.81 6.64
C ILE A 370 10.85 -17.74 5.51
N GLY A 371 9.53 -17.87 5.32
CA GLY A 371 8.85 -18.56 4.22
C GLY A 371 8.07 -19.82 4.62
N LEU A 372 7.09 -19.71 5.53
CA LEU A 372 6.13 -20.78 5.88
C LEU A 372 6.77 -22.09 6.38
N GLY A 373 7.92 -22.01 7.05
CA GLY A 373 8.75 -23.17 7.39
C GLY A 373 8.02 -24.20 8.26
N GLY A 374 7.27 -23.75 9.27
CA GLY A 374 6.57 -24.61 10.22
C GLY A 374 5.38 -25.35 9.62
N SER A 375 4.50 -24.66 8.90
CA SER A 375 3.34 -25.27 8.24
C SER A 375 3.75 -26.20 7.11
N SER A 376 4.75 -25.80 6.29
CA SER A 376 5.32 -26.65 5.25
C SER A 376 5.89 -27.94 5.83
N TYR A 377 6.68 -27.84 6.91
CA TYR A 377 7.22 -29.01 7.59
C TYR A 377 6.12 -29.94 8.12
N TYR A 378 5.05 -29.37 8.71
CA TYR A 378 3.96 -30.16 9.25
C TYR A 378 3.23 -30.95 8.17
N VAL A 379 2.86 -30.33 7.03
CA VAL A 379 2.11 -31.03 5.99
C VAL A 379 2.91 -32.15 5.31
N ASP A 380 4.24 -32.05 5.32
CA ASP A 380 5.13 -33.10 4.82
C ASP A 380 5.47 -34.16 5.88
N ASN A 381 5.38 -33.80 7.17
CA ASN A 381 5.66 -34.68 8.31
C ASN A 381 4.50 -34.67 9.32
N PRO A 382 3.26 -35.00 8.90
CA PRO A 382 2.10 -34.76 9.73
C PRO A 382 2.03 -35.76 10.88
N VAL A 383 1.72 -35.29 12.09
CA VAL A 383 1.60 -36.17 13.28
C VAL A 383 0.25 -36.88 13.34
N LEU A 384 -0.77 -36.29 12.72
CA LEU A 384 -2.07 -36.91 12.46
C LEU A 384 -2.29 -37.09 10.95
N PRO A 385 -3.07 -38.09 10.50
CA PRO A 385 -3.25 -38.36 9.07
C PRO A 385 -3.84 -37.17 8.30
N LEU A 386 -3.07 -36.63 7.35
CA LEU A 386 -3.46 -35.43 6.61
C LEU A 386 -4.70 -35.66 5.72
N ASP A 387 -4.90 -36.88 5.23
CA ASP A 387 -6.07 -37.28 4.43
C ASP A 387 -7.38 -37.31 5.24
N LYS A 388 -7.30 -37.21 6.56
CA LYS A 388 -8.45 -37.07 7.47
C LYS A 388 -8.75 -35.62 7.83
N THR A 389 -7.94 -34.67 7.39
CA THR A 389 -8.16 -33.24 7.64
C THR A 389 -9.27 -32.71 6.74
N VAL A 390 -10.36 -32.23 7.35
CA VAL A 390 -11.54 -31.72 6.64
C VAL A 390 -11.44 -30.24 6.32
N ALA A 391 -10.72 -29.47 7.13
CA ALA A 391 -10.53 -28.04 6.94
C ALA A 391 -9.34 -27.53 7.77
N MET A 392 -8.76 -26.41 7.34
CA MET A 392 -7.79 -25.65 8.11
C MET A 392 -8.25 -24.19 8.26
N VAL A 393 -8.20 -23.67 9.49
CA VAL A 393 -8.50 -22.28 9.84
C VAL A 393 -7.22 -21.61 10.32
N ASN A 394 -6.76 -20.59 9.60
CA ASN A 394 -5.56 -19.84 9.95
C ASN A 394 -5.91 -18.47 10.54
N LEU A 395 -5.12 -18.02 11.51
CA LEU A 395 -5.21 -16.68 12.08
C LEU A 395 -3.90 -15.93 11.95
N ASP A 396 -4.01 -14.67 11.55
CA ASP A 396 -2.88 -13.79 11.34
C ASP A 396 -3.32 -12.34 11.53
N MET A 397 -2.54 -11.52 12.25
CA MET A 397 -2.81 -10.09 12.47
C MET A 397 -4.31 -9.79 12.71
N ILE A 398 -4.86 -10.30 13.81
CA ILE A 398 -6.29 -10.19 14.14
C ILE A 398 -6.58 -9.17 15.24
N GLY A 399 -5.55 -8.57 15.81
CA GLY A 399 -5.60 -7.61 16.91
C GLY A 399 -5.86 -6.18 16.45
N ARG A 400 -5.87 -5.88 15.15
CA ARG A 400 -6.09 -4.52 14.60
C ARG A 400 -7.41 -4.35 13.85
N ILE A 401 -8.46 -5.06 14.27
CA ILE A 401 -9.81 -4.90 13.70
C ILE A 401 -10.27 -3.44 13.73
N ARG A 402 -10.71 -2.96 12.56
CA ARG A 402 -11.28 -1.62 12.32
C ARG A 402 -12.65 -1.78 11.67
N ASP A 403 -13.60 -0.91 12.03
CA ASP A 403 -14.97 -0.91 11.49
C ASP A 403 -15.72 -2.25 11.64
N ASP A 404 -15.36 -3.04 12.66
CA ASP A 404 -15.84 -4.41 12.87
C ASP A 404 -15.55 -5.37 11.70
N LYS A 405 -14.66 -4.99 10.78
CA LYS A 405 -14.34 -5.77 9.61
C LYS A 405 -13.29 -6.83 9.90
N LEU A 406 -13.55 -8.04 9.43
CA LEU A 406 -12.59 -9.14 9.43
C LEU A 406 -12.54 -9.75 8.04
N GLN A 407 -11.35 -9.82 7.46
CA GLN A 407 -11.15 -10.51 6.20
C GLN A 407 -11.08 -12.00 6.45
N THR A 408 -11.77 -12.76 5.60
CA THR A 408 -11.79 -14.22 5.61
C THR A 408 -11.42 -14.69 4.22
N LEU A 409 -10.12 -14.83 3.99
CA LEU A 409 -9.54 -15.21 2.71
C LEU A 409 -9.58 -16.74 2.55
N GLY A 410 -9.69 -17.24 1.32
CA GLY A 410 -9.73 -18.68 1.02
C GLY A 410 -11.14 -19.29 0.96
N THR A 411 -12.20 -18.49 1.06
CA THR A 411 -13.57 -19.01 1.03
C THR A 411 -13.98 -19.66 -0.30
N ASP A 412 -13.21 -19.47 -1.39
CA ASP A 412 -13.47 -20.14 -2.67
C ASP A 412 -13.03 -21.61 -2.66
N THR A 413 -12.31 -22.06 -1.63
CA THR A 413 -11.79 -23.43 -1.51
C THR A 413 -12.85 -24.47 -1.16
N ALA A 414 -14.03 -24.05 -0.69
CA ALA A 414 -15.17 -24.92 -0.45
C ALA A 414 -16.50 -24.13 -0.45
N PRO A 415 -17.56 -24.63 -1.12
CA PRO A 415 -18.85 -23.95 -1.21
C PRO A 415 -19.59 -23.85 0.14
N GLU A 416 -19.19 -24.64 1.13
CA GLU A 416 -19.81 -24.66 2.46
C GLU A 416 -19.38 -23.47 3.35
N TRP A 417 -18.29 -22.76 3.02
CA TRP A 417 -17.72 -21.69 3.87
C TRP A 417 -18.72 -20.60 4.29
N PRO A 418 -19.54 -20.01 3.40
CA PRO A 418 -20.51 -18.99 3.81
C PRO A 418 -21.51 -19.49 4.85
N GLY A 419 -21.88 -20.78 4.79
CA GLY A 419 -22.80 -21.38 5.76
C GLY A 419 -22.21 -21.53 7.16
N VAL A 420 -20.88 -21.61 7.27
CA VAL A 420 -20.15 -21.66 8.54
C VAL A 420 -19.85 -20.24 9.05
N LEU A 421 -19.39 -19.35 8.17
CA LEU A 421 -18.84 -18.06 8.55
C LEU A 421 -19.91 -17.00 8.83
N THR A 422 -20.93 -16.87 7.98
CA THR A 422 -21.92 -15.79 8.11
C THR A 422 -22.67 -15.81 9.46
N PRO A 423 -23.19 -16.95 9.94
CA PRO A 423 -23.88 -16.98 11.23
C PRO A 423 -22.98 -16.63 12.41
N ALA A 424 -21.72 -17.07 12.39
CA ALA A 424 -20.75 -16.73 13.42
C ALA A 424 -20.37 -15.24 13.37
N GLY A 425 -20.17 -14.67 12.17
CA GLY A 425 -19.88 -13.25 12.01
C GLY A 425 -21.00 -12.37 12.56
N GLU A 426 -22.25 -12.69 12.23
CA GLU A 426 -23.44 -12.01 12.76
C GLU A 426 -23.54 -12.10 14.29
N ALA A 427 -23.23 -13.26 14.87
CA ALA A 427 -23.31 -13.48 16.32
C ALA A 427 -22.32 -12.62 17.11
N HIS A 428 -21.15 -12.34 16.54
CA HIS A 428 -20.09 -11.54 17.17
C HIS A 428 -20.01 -10.10 16.64
N GLY A 429 -20.97 -9.69 15.80
CA GLY A 429 -21.02 -8.35 15.23
C GLY A 429 -19.83 -8.03 14.34
N LEU A 430 -19.31 -9.01 13.60
CA LEU A 430 -18.21 -8.88 12.67
C LEU A 430 -18.72 -8.81 11.22
N GLN A 431 -18.22 -7.84 10.46
CA GLN A 431 -18.47 -7.70 9.03
C GLN A 431 -17.41 -8.49 8.25
N LEU A 432 -17.81 -9.62 7.67
CA LEU A 432 -16.88 -10.52 7.01
C LEU A 432 -16.64 -10.12 5.55
N GLU A 433 -15.38 -9.84 5.21
CA GLU A 433 -14.93 -9.68 3.84
C GLU A 433 -14.43 -11.04 3.32
N MET A 434 -15.35 -11.79 2.71
CA MET A 434 -15.09 -13.13 2.18
C MET A 434 -14.54 -13.09 0.74
N GLY A 435 -13.65 -14.02 0.42
CA GLY A 435 -13.20 -14.29 -0.94
C GLY A 435 -11.83 -14.98 -0.96
N GLY A 436 -11.21 -15.08 -2.13
CA GLY A 436 -9.83 -15.56 -2.24
C GLY A 436 -9.73 -17.06 -2.46
N ASP A 437 -8.66 -17.44 -3.15
CA ASP A 437 -8.45 -18.76 -3.75
C ASP A 437 -7.81 -19.79 -2.82
N GLY A 438 -7.47 -19.39 -1.59
CA GLY A 438 -6.78 -20.23 -0.60
C GLY A 438 -5.25 -20.15 -0.69
N TYR A 439 -4.72 -19.37 -1.63
CA TYR A 439 -3.28 -19.08 -1.72
C TYR A 439 -2.99 -17.67 -1.19
N GLY A 440 -2.10 -17.57 -0.21
CA GLY A 440 -1.72 -16.31 0.41
C GLY A 440 -0.37 -16.38 1.13
N PRO A 441 0.16 -15.24 1.60
CA PRO A 441 1.43 -15.18 2.30
C PRO A 441 1.28 -15.56 3.78
N SER A 442 0.71 -16.74 4.08
CA SER A 442 0.55 -17.23 5.46
C SER A 442 0.34 -18.76 5.46
N ASP A 443 0.35 -19.39 6.64
CA ASP A 443 0.47 -20.85 6.83
C ASP A 443 -0.63 -21.71 6.19
N HIS A 444 -1.82 -21.14 5.95
CA HIS A 444 -2.91 -21.82 5.26
C HIS A 444 -2.52 -22.33 3.86
N THR A 445 -1.58 -21.65 3.19
CA THR A 445 -1.11 -22.03 1.85
C THR A 445 -0.57 -23.46 1.82
N SER A 446 0.23 -23.85 2.81
CA SER A 446 0.79 -25.22 2.93
C SER A 446 -0.29 -26.30 2.96
N PHE A 447 -1.47 -26.00 3.52
CA PHE A 447 -2.61 -26.92 3.56
C PHE A 447 -3.42 -26.89 2.27
N TYR A 448 -3.60 -25.72 1.67
CA TYR A 448 -4.26 -25.58 0.37
C TYR A 448 -3.55 -26.36 -0.72
N GLU A 449 -2.21 -26.38 -0.73
CA GLU A 449 -1.38 -27.19 -1.63
C GLU A 449 -1.66 -28.69 -1.52
N LYS A 450 -2.07 -29.16 -0.34
CA LYS A 450 -2.47 -30.56 -0.09
C LYS A 450 -3.97 -30.80 -0.33
N LYS A 451 -4.66 -29.85 -1.00
CA LYS A 451 -6.08 -29.90 -1.38
C LYS A 451 -7.03 -29.97 -0.19
N ILE A 452 -6.66 -29.28 0.89
CA ILE A 452 -7.52 -29.12 2.07
C ILE A 452 -8.25 -27.77 1.93
N PRO A 453 -9.57 -27.70 2.22
CA PRO A 453 -10.27 -26.43 2.32
C PRO A 453 -9.67 -25.54 3.41
N VAL A 454 -9.37 -24.29 3.07
CA VAL A 454 -8.71 -23.37 4.00
C VAL A 454 -9.44 -22.04 4.10
N ILE A 455 -9.35 -21.41 5.26
CA ILE A 455 -9.58 -19.97 5.43
C ILE A 455 -8.45 -19.33 6.21
N HIS A 456 -8.24 -18.05 5.96
CA HIS A 456 -7.28 -17.19 6.66
C HIS A 456 -8.01 -15.95 7.17
N MET A 457 -8.02 -15.77 8.49
CA MET A 457 -8.63 -14.65 9.19
C MET A 457 -7.59 -13.57 9.42
N PHE A 458 -7.88 -12.35 8.95
CA PHE A 458 -6.93 -11.23 8.90
C PHE A 458 -7.64 -9.89 9.09
N SER A 459 -7.07 -8.97 9.86
CA SER A 459 -7.68 -7.65 10.11
C SER A 459 -7.18 -6.53 9.19
N GLY A 460 -6.20 -6.81 8.31
CA GLY A 460 -5.61 -5.83 7.39
C GLY A 460 -4.22 -5.38 7.83
N THR A 461 -3.43 -4.86 6.88
CA THR A 461 -2.12 -4.25 7.19
C THR A 461 -2.28 -2.87 7.82
N HIS A 462 -1.31 -2.44 8.62
CA HIS A 462 -1.25 -1.12 9.24
C HIS A 462 0.19 -0.58 9.23
N GLU A 463 0.39 0.69 9.59
CA GLU A 463 1.68 1.39 9.50
C GLU A 463 2.76 0.83 10.44
N GLU A 464 2.35 0.25 11.56
CA GLU A 464 3.24 -0.37 12.54
C GLU A 464 3.62 -1.82 12.17
N TYR A 465 3.02 -2.39 11.12
CA TYR A 465 3.31 -3.75 10.64
C TYR A 465 4.81 -3.94 10.39
N HIS A 466 5.40 -5.02 10.93
CA HIS A 466 6.83 -5.32 10.81
C HIS A 466 7.76 -4.18 11.30
N THR A 467 7.31 -3.33 12.24
CA THR A 467 8.12 -2.30 12.89
C THR A 467 8.27 -2.58 14.39
N PRO A 468 9.23 -1.94 15.09
CA PRO A 468 9.31 -2.00 16.55
C PRO A 468 8.06 -1.45 17.27
N ALA A 469 7.22 -0.69 16.56
CA ALA A 469 6.00 -0.12 17.12
C ALA A 469 4.81 -1.08 17.10
N ASP A 470 4.92 -2.28 16.51
CA ASP A 470 3.90 -3.33 16.64
C ASP A 470 3.92 -3.92 18.07
N ASP A 471 3.26 -3.19 18.97
CA ASP A 471 3.19 -3.50 20.40
C ASP A 471 1.73 -3.53 20.91
N VAL A 472 1.54 -4.09 22.10
CA VAL A 472 0.23 -4.39 22.71
C VAL A 472 -0.65 -3.15 22.81
N GLU A 473 -0.05 -1.99 23.05
CA GLU A 473 -0.73 -0.70 23.15
C GLU A 473 -1.44 -0.30 21.85
N THR A 474 -1.02 -0.85 20.71
CA THR A 474 -1.65 -0.60 19.42
C THR A 474 -2.86 -1.51 19.17
N LEU A 475 -3.07 -2.56 19.97
CA LEU A 475 -4.11 -3.55 19.70
C LEU A 475 -5.51 -3.10 20.11
N ASN A 476 -6.48 -3.45 19.28
CA ASN A 476 -7.90 -3.48 19.63
C ASN A 476 -8.24 -4.79 20.37
N LEU A 477 -7.97 -4.81 21.68
CA LEU A 477 -8.15 -6.01 22.51
C LEU A 477 -9.61 -6.52 22.54
N GLU A 478 -10.59 -5.62 22.54
CA GLU A 478 -12.01 -6.00 22.49
C GLU A 478 -12.40 -6.58 21.12
N GLY A 479 -11.86 -6.01 20.03
CA GLY A 479 -11.99 -6.55 18.68
C GLY A 479 -11.40 -7.96 18.56
N GLY A 480 -10.15 -8.14 19.00
CA GLY A 480 -9.49 -9.45 19.01
C GLY A 480 -10.26 -10.49 19.85
N ALA A 481 -10.82 -10.09 21.00
CA ALA A 481 -11.67 -10.96 21.80
C ALA A 481 -12.99 -11.36 21.11
N ARG A 482 -13.58 -10.48 20.30
CA ARG A 482 -14.72 -10.83 19.43
C ARG A 482 -14.31 -11.85 18.36
N VAL A 483 -13.09 -11.77 17.83
CA VAL A 483 -12.54 -12.80 16.93
C VAL A 483 -12.37 -14.13 17.64
N VAL A 484 -11.96 -14.15 18.92
CA VAL A 484 -11.93 -15.38 19.72
C VAL A 484 -13.33 -16.03 19.80
N GLY A 485 -14.37 -15.23 20.07
CA GLY A 485 -15.75 -15.71 20.06
C GLY A 485 -16.17 -16.27 18.70
N PHE A 486 -15.90 -15.51 17.63
CA PHE A 486 -16.16 -15.91 16.25
C PHE A 486 -15.44 -17.21 15.86
N LEU A 487 -14.15 -17.31 16.16
CA LEU A 487 -13.35 -18.52 15.93
C LEU A 487 -13.93 -19.71 16.67
N THR A 488 -14.35 -19.53 17.92
CA THR A 488 -14.94 -20.60 18.74
C THR A 488 -16.20 -21.17 18.08
N ASP A 489 -17.09 -20.32 17.54
CA ASP A 489 -18.31 -20.74 16.86
C ASP A 489 -18.02 -21.40 15.50
N VAL A 490 -17.04 -20.90 14.75
CA VAL A 490 -16.55 -21.52 13.51
C VAL A 490 -16.02 -22.92 13.80
N LEU A 491 -15.14 -23.07 14.80
CA LEU A 491 -14.57 -24.38 15.18
C LEU A 491 -15.65 -25.33 15.71
N SER A 492 -16.60 -24.84 16.50
CA SER A 492 -17.74 -25.62 17.00
C SER A 492 -18.58 -26.19 15.84
N THR A 493 -18.88 -25.34 14.84
CA THR A 493 -19.63 -25.73 13.64
C THR A 493 -18.86 -26.76 12.82
N LEU A 494 -17.59 -26.48 12.50
CA LEU A 494 -16.73 -27.41 11.76
C LEU A 494 -16.54 -28.73 12.51
N ALA A 495 -16.51 -28.73 13.84
CA ALA A 495 -16.30 -29.92 14.63
C ALA A 495 -17.56 -30.80 14.74
N THR A 496 -18.77 -30.26 14.59
CA THR A 496 -20.03 -30.97 14.88
C THR A 496 -20.97 -31.14 13.69
N GLN A 497 -20.84 -30.33 12.64
CA GLN A 497 -21.73 -30.39 11.48
C GLN A 497 -21.59 -31.73 10.73
N PRO A 498 -22.69 -32.45 10.45
CA PRO A 498 -22.68 -33.63 9.60
C PRO A 498 -22.35 -33.27 8.15
N GLY A 499 -21.44 -34.03 7.52
CA GLY A 499 -20.85 -33.67 6.22
C GLY A 499 -19.58 -32.83 6.41
N GLY A 500 -18.56 -33.09 5.60
CA GLY A 500 -17.30 -32.34 5.62
C GLY A 500 -17.33 -31.13 4.69
N MET A 501 -16.20 -30.43 4.60
CA MET A 501 -15.99 -29.38 3.60
C MET A 501 -15.59 -30.02 2.26
N THR A 502 -16.19 -29.57 1.16
CA THR A 502 -15.86 -30.10 -0.17
C THR A 502 -14.77 -29.26 -0.80
N TYR A 503 -13.54 -29.78 -0.90
CA TYR A 503 -12.49 -29.06 -1.61
C TYR A 503 -12.87 -28.79 -3.06
N VAL A 504 -12.77 -27.52 -3.46
CA VAL A 504 -12.90 -27.07 -4.83
C VAL A 504 -11.64 -26.31 -5.21
N LYS A 505 -11.08 -26.68 -6.36
CA LYS A 505 -9.98 -25.95 -6.98
C LYS A 505 -10.48 -24.56 -7.39
N SER A 506 -9.91 -23.52 -6.80
CA SER A 506 -10.36 -22.15 -7.07
C SER A 506 -10.13 -21.77 -8.54
N ARG A 507 -11.13 -21.08 -9.10
CA ARG A 507 -11.09 -20.47 -10.45
C ARG A 507 -10.75 -18.98 -10.39
N SER A 508 -10.78 -18.40 -9.20
CA SER A 508 -10.49 -17.00 -8.95
C SER A 508 -8.97 -16.81 -8.82
N GLY A 509 -8.43 -15.70 -9.32
CA GLY A 509 -7.11 -15.23 -8.91
C GLY A 509 -7.16 -14.71 -7.46
N PRO A 510 -6.01 -14.55 -6.78
CA PRO A 510 -6.00 -14.03 -5.44
C PRO A 510 -6.53 -12.60 -5.47
N ARG A 511 -7.48 -12.27 -4.59
CA ARG A 511 -7.70 -10.89 -4.21
C ARG A 511 -6.48 -10.49 -3.41
N MET A 512 -5.59 -9.71 -4.00
CA MET A 512 -4.54 -9.08 -3.23
C MET A 512 -5.17 -8.03 -2.32
N VAL A 513 -4.94 -8.20 -1.02
CA VAL A 513 -5.08 -7.16 -0.02
C VAL A 513 -3.64 -6.89 0.45
N GLY A 514 -3.17 -5.64 0.34
CA GLY A 514 -1.79 -5.25 0.68
C GLY A 514 -0.89 -4.96 -0.53
N ASP A 515 0.03 -3.99 -0.35
CA ASP A 515 0.92 -3.39 -1.35
C ASP A 515 1.87 -4.41 -2.03
N SER A 516 1.38 -5.15 -3.03
CA SER A 516 2.27 -5.91 -3.93
C SER A 516 2.04 -5.57 -5.40
N ARG A 517 2.57 -4.42 -5.78
CA ARG A 517 2.78 -3.84 -7.12
C ARG A 517 3.03 -4.86 -8.26
N SER A 518 2.00 -5.60 -8.65
CA SER A 518 2.04 -6.50 -9.80
C SER A 518 0.83 -6.24 -10.68
N ARG A 519 0.85 -5.11 -11.40
CA ARG A 519 0.11 -4.97 -12.67
C ARG A 519 0.81 -5.73 -13.82
N GLY A 520 1.50 -6.83 -13.52
CA GLY A 520 2.23 -7.65 -14.47
C GLY A 520 1.35 -8.72 -15.13
N ALA A 521 1.83 -9.25 -16.25
CA ALA A 521 1.23 -10.40 -16.90
C ALA A 521 1.14 -11.59 -15.94
N TYR A 522 0.03 -12.34 -16.04
CA TYR A 522 -0.33 -13.38 -15.09
C TYR A 522 -0.37 -14.74 -15.76
N LEU A 523 0.34 -15.72 -15.20
CA LEU A 523 0.32 -17.10 -15.70
C LEU A 523 -0.64 -18.01 -14.91
N GLY A 524 -0.95 -17.68 -13.66
CA GLY A 524 -1.84 -18.50 -12.83
C GLY A 524 -1.26 -19.82 -12.36
N THR A 525 0.05 -19.84 -12.14
CA THR A 525 0.74 -20.91 -11.42
C THR A 525 0.62 -20.75 -9.92
N ILE A 526 0.75 -21.87 -9.20
CA ILE A 526 0.84 -21.94 -7.75
C ILE A 526 2.18 -22.66 -7.47
N PRO A 527 3.25 -21.92 -7.16
CA PRO A 527 4.55 -22.51 -6.82
C PRO A 527 4.45 -23.39 -5.57
N ASP A 528 5.21 -24.48 -5.52
CA ASP A 528 5.39 -25.29 -4.32
C ASP A 528 6.49 -24.65 -3.44
N MET A 529 6.07 -23.98 -2.37
CA MET A 529 6.98 -23.25 -1.50
C MET A 529 7.92 -24.18 -0.70
N SER A 530 7.50 -25.41 -0.42
CA SER A 530 8.31 -26.42 0.28
C SER A 530 9.48 -26.90 -0.59
N ALA A 531 9.20 -27.12 -1.88
CA ALA A 531 10.19 -27.54 -2.87
C ALA A 531 11.23 -26.45 -3.15
N MET A 532 10.87 -25.17 -3.03
CA MET A 532 11.77 -24.03 -3.32
C MET A 532 13.05 -24.00 -2.47
N SER A 533 13.05 -24.61 -1.29
CA SER A 533 14.23 -24.70 -0.42
C SER A 533 15.19 -25.84 -0.78
N SER A 534 14.73 -26.81 -1.57
CA SER A 534 15.41 -28.09 -1.81
C SER A 534 15.66 -28.38 -3.29
N GLN A 535 14.94 -27.72 -4.19
CA GLN A 535 15.05 -27.93 -5.63
C GLN A 535 16.15 -27.05 -6.25
N GLU A 536 17.10 -27.71 -6.93
CA GLU A 536 18.06 -27.04 -7.80
C GLU A 536 17.51 -27.00 -9.23
N GLY A 537 17.21 -25.79 -9.72
CA GLY A 537 16.85 -25.54 -11.11
C GLY A 537 15.37 -25.74 -11.43
N GLY A 538 14.67 -24.61 -11.52
CA GLY A 538 13.27 -24.52 -11.94
C GLY A 538 12.32 -24.24 -10.79
N VAL A 539 11.06 -23.95 -11.13
CA VAL A 539 9.98 -23.70 -10.16
C VAL A 539 8.99 -24.86 -10.20
N GLU A 540 9.00 -25.70 -9.17
CA GLU A 540 7.99 -26.75 -9.00
C GLU A 540 6.63 -26.13 -8.68
N LEU A 541 5.57 -26.67 -9.28
CA LEU A 541 4.22 -26.20 -9.08
C LEU A 541 3.45 -27.19 -8.22
N SER A 542 2.90 -26.72 -7.10
CA SER A 542 1.95 -27.50 -6.31
C SER A 542 0.63 -27.67 -7.08
N ASP A 543 0.17 -26.61 -7.74
CA ASP A 543 -0.92 -26.65 -8.72
C ASP A 543 -0.92 -25.42 -9.68
N VAL A 544 -1.99 -25.27 -10.45
CA VAL A 544 -2.30 -24.09 -11.27
C VAL A 544 -3.72 -23.64 -10.97
N ARG A 545 -4.11 -22.39 -11.24
CA ARG A 545 -5.50 -21.94 -11.03
C ARG A 545 -6.42 -22.52 -12.09
N GLY A 546 -7.59 -23.01 -11.67
CA GLY A 546 -8.58 -23.60 -12.58
C GLY A 546 -9.07 -22.58 -13.61
N ASP A 547 -9.15 -22.99 -14.87
CA ASP A 547 -9.48 -22.13 -16.03
C ASP A 547 -8.50 -20.96 -16.25
N GLY A 548 -7.37 -20.88 -15.52
CA GLY A 548 -6.35 -19.84 -15.65
C GLY A 548 -5.42 -20.03 -16.87
N PRO A 549 -4.55 -19.05 -17.19
CA PRO A 549 -3.62 -19.13 -18.33
C PRO A 549 -2.78 -20.42 -18.38
N ALA A 550 -2.20 -20.83 -17.26
CA ALA A 550 -1.42 -22.06 -17.13
C ALA A 550 -2.27 -23.32 -17.37
N ASP A 551 -3.45 -23.40 -16.76
CA ASP A 551 -4.37 -24.53 -16.90
C ASP A 551 -4.86 -24.67 -18.35
N ARG A 552 -5.23 -23.56 -19.00
CA ARG A 552 -5.60 -23.52 -20.42
C ARG A 552 -4.45 -23.92 -21.36
N ALA A 553 -3.21 -23.62 -20.97
CA ALA A 553 -2.01 -24.04 -21.68
C ALA A 553 -1.66 -25.53 -21.45
N GLY A 554 -2.35 -26.21 -20.53
CA GLY A 554 -2.11 -27.60 -20.16
C GLY A 554 -0.98 -27.81 -19.18
N ILE A 555 -0.52 -26.75 -18.49
CA ILE A 555 0.39 -26.83 -17.33
C ILE A 555 -0.44 -27.34 -16.13
N ARG A 556 0.14 -28.17 -15.27
CA ARG A 556 -0.55 -28.80 -14.14
C ARG A 556 0.35 -28.89 -12.90
N GLY A 557 -0.25 -29.12 -11.72
CA GLY A 557 0.52 -29.45 -10.52
C GLY A 557 1.45 -30.66 -10.73
N GLY A 558 2.64 -30.58 -10.15
CA GLY A 558 3.77 -31.49 -10.34
C GLY A 558 4.65 -31.18 -11.55
N ASP A 559 4.34 -30.14 -12.34
CA ASP A 559 5.26 -29.63 -13.36
C ASP A 559 6.36 -28.77 -12.72
N ILE A 560 7.58 -28.83 -13.26
CA ILE A 560 8.67 -27.91 -12.92
C ILE A 560 8.92 -26.96 -14.08
N ILE A 561 8.67 -25.66 -13.91
CA ILE A 561 8.97 -24.65 -14.93
C ILE A 561 10.48 -24.45 -15.00
N VAL A 562 11.07 -24.75 -16.15
CA VAL A 562 12.52 -24.63 -16.41
C VAL A 562 12.86 -23.64 -17.53
N GLY A 563 11.85 -23.05 -18.16
CA GLY A 563 12.04 -22.02 -19.18
C GLY A 563 10.75 -21.25 -19.46
N MET A 564 10.89 -19.97 -19.79
CA MET A 564 9.76 -19.10 -20.08
C MET A 564 10.18 -17.97 -21.02
N ALA A 565 9.44 -17.76 -22.11
CA ALA A 565 9.74 -16.71 -23.10
C ALA A 565 11.19 -16.69 -23.62
N GLY A 566 11.81 -17.87 -23.75
CA GLY A 566 13.21 -18.02 -24.17
C GLY A 566 14.25 -17.86 -23.05
N ALA A 567 13.85 -17.35 -21.88
CA ALA A 567 14.67 -17.29 -20.67
C ALA A 567 14.70 -18.64 -19.94
N GLU A 568 15.82 -18.93 -19.30
CA GLU A 568 15.98 -20.10 -18.43
C GLU A 568 15.47 -19.77 -17.02
N ILE A 569 14.58 -20.61 -16.50
CA ILE A 569 14.00 -20.43 -15.16
C ILE A 569 14.72 -21.37 -14.21
N GLN A 570 15.51 -20.81 -13.29
CA GLN A 570 16.21 -21.57 -12.25
C GLN A 570 15.51 -21.44 -10.89
N ASN A 571 14.73 -20.38 -10.67
CA ASN A 571 14.03 -20.12 -9.41
C ASN A 571 12.82 -19.18 -9.60
N LEU A 572 12.10 -18.89 -8.51
CA LEU A 572 10.88 -18.06 -8.54
C LEU A 572 11.14 -16.60 -8.93
N TYR A 573 12.30 -16.05 -8.60
CA TYR A 573 12.67 -14.68 -8.97
C TYR A 573 12.79 -14.57 -10.49
N ASP A 574 13.47 -15.53 -11.13
CA ASP A 574 13.59 -15.58 -12.59
C ASP A 574 12.21 -15.58 -13.25
N MET A 575 11.30 -16.43 -12.77
CA MET A 575 9.92 -16.48 -13.30
C MET A 575 9.20 -15.14 -13.11
N THR A 576 9.40 -14.49 -11.96
CA THR A 576 8.78 -13.20 -11.64
C THR A 576 9.33 -12.08 -12.54
N PHE A 577 10.64 -12.05 -12.78
CA PHE A 577 11.26 -11.09 -13.68
C PHE A 577 10.75 -11.27 -15.11
N VAL A 578 10.73 -12.51 -15.62
CA VAL A 578 10.21 -12.80 -16.96
C VAL A 578 8.74 -12.40 -17.10
N LEU A 579 7.89 -12.69 -16.12
CA LEU A 579 6.47 -12.28 -16.17
C LEU A 579 6.28 -10.75 -16.13
N ARG A 580 7.18 -10.01 -15.48
CA ARG A 580 7.17 -8.53 -15.45
C ARG A 580 7.61 -7.90 -16.77
N ASP A 581 8.35 -8.63 -17.61
CA ASP A 581 8.78 -8.18 -18.94
C ASP A 581 7.68 -8.35 -20.00
N HIS A 582 6.59 -9.04 -19.67
CA HIS A 582 5.51 -9.33 -20.61
C HIS A 582 4.21 -8.63 -20.25
N ARG A 583 3.30 -8.52 -21.23
CA ARG A 583 2.00 -7.87 -21.07
C ARG A 583 0.85 -8.87 -21.00
N PRO A 584 -0.24 -8.58 -20.26
CA PRO A 584 -1.48 -9.34 -20.36
C PRO A 584 -1.95 -9.48 -21.83
N GLY A 585 -2.41 -10.67 -22.20
CA GLY A 585 -2.82 -11.03 -23.56
C GLY A 585 -1.68 -11.56 -24.45
N GLU A 586 -0.43 -11.42 -24.04
CA GLU A 586 0.71 -11.95 -24.78
C GLU A 586 0.80 -13.48 -24.66
N THR A 587 1.22 -14.15 -25.74
CA THR A 587 1.41 -15.61 -25.74
C THR A 587 2.89 -15.95 -25.74
N ILE A 588 3.32 -16.59 -24.66
CA ILE A 588 4.71 -16.99 -24.45
C ILE A 588 4.87 -18.51 -24.50
N GLU A 589 6.09 -18.96 -24.81
CA GLU A 589 6.46 -20.37 -24.63
C GLU A 589 6.86 -20.61 -23.17
N VAL A 590 6.33 -21.67 -22.56
CA VAL A 590 6.67 -22.13 -21.22
C VAL A 590 7.20 -23.56 -21.34
N VAL A 591 8.40 -23.81 -20.84
CA VAL A 591 9.05 -25.12 -20.85
C VAL A 591 8.92 -25.72 -19.46
N VAL A 592 8.26 -26.87 -19.37
CA VAL A 592 8.09 -27.62 -18.11
C VAL A 592 8.79 -28.97 -18.17
N LEU A 593 9.31 -29.43 -17.03
CA LEU A 593 9.62 -30.84 -16.79
C LEU A 593 8.40 -31.50 -16.17
N ARG A 594 7.94 -32.58 -16.81
CA ARG A 594 6.82 -33.39 -16.35
C ARG A 594 7.25 -34.84 -16.39
N ASP A 595 7.25 -35.50 -15.23
CA ASP A 595 7.71 -36.89 -15.11
C ASP A 595 9.12 -37.12 -15.70
N GLY A 596 9.98 -36.09 -15.65
CA GLY A 596 11.34 -36.08 -16.22
C GLY A 596 11.45 -35.75 -17.71
N GLU A 597 10.34 -35.55 -18.43
CA GLU A 597 10.33 -35.17 -19.85
C GLU A 597 10.17 -33.65 -20.02
N ARG A 598 10.94 -33.04 -20.93
CA ARG A 598 10.82 -31.62 -21.29
C ARG A 598 9.67 -31.41 -22.26
N LEU A 599 8.71 -30.55 -21.90
CA LEU A 599 7.57 -30.17 -22.71
C LEU A 599 7.53 -28.66 -22.91
N THR A 600 7.36 -28.21 -24.16
CA THR A 600 7.13 -26.80 -24.48
C THR A 600 5.64 -26.58 -24.71
N LEU A 601 5.06 -25.69 -23.91
CA LEU A 601 3.65 -25.32 -23.93
C LEU A 601 3.54 -23.84 -24.32
N LYS A 602 2.40 -23.43 -24.88
CA LYS A 602 2.13 -22.03 -25.22
C LYS A 602 1.05 -21.50 -24.30
N ALA A 603 1.37 -20.47 -23.52
CA ALA A 603 0.47 -19.87 -22.56
C ALA A 603 0.19 -18.41 -22.90
N THR A 604 -1.09 -18.07 -23.07
CA THR A 604 -1.54 -16.68 -23.23
C THR A 604 -1.76 -16.07 -21.86
N LEU A 605 -0.88 -15.16 -21.46
CA LEU A 605 -0.88 -14.52 -20.16
C LEU A 605 -2.17 -13.72 -19.94
N GLY A 606 -2.70 -13.76 -18.72
CA GLY A 606 -3.87 -13.00 -18.32
C GLY A 606 -3.51 -11.68 -17.64
N SER A 607 -4.54 -10.91 -17.29
CA SER A 607 -4.47 -9.82 -16.31
C SER A 607 -4.93 -10.37 -14.95
N ARG A 608 -4.33 -9.89 -13.84
CA ARG A 608 -4.83 -10.24 -12.50
C ARG A 608 -6.16 -9.49 -12.28
N GLY A 609 -7.28 -10.22 -12.28
CA GLY A 609 -8.63 -9.67 -11.97
C GLY A 609 -9.74 -9.97 -12.99
N GLU A 610 -9.45 -10.53 -14.17
CA GLU A 610 -10.50 -10.91 -15.13
C GLU A 610 -11.03 -12.33 -14.85
N GLY A 611 -12.16 -12.41 -14.14
CA GLY A 611 -13.12 -13.49 -14.36
C GLY A 611 -13.77 -13.35 -15.75
N PRO A 612 -14.30 -14.44 -16.34
CA PRO A 612 -14.76 -14.42 -17.72
C PRO A 612 -15.95 -13.49 -17.94
N LYS A 613 -15.84 -12.57 -18.91
CA LYS A 613 -17.01 -11.88 -19.49
C LYS A 613 -17.74 -12.83 -20.43
N PRO A 614 -19.07 -12.97 -20.35
CA PRO A 614 -19.83 -13.73 -21.33
C PRO A 614 -19.79 -13.03 -22.70
N GLU A 615 -19.57 -13.81 -23.76
CA GLU A 615 -19.49 -13.36 -25.15
C GLU A 615 -20.72 -12.53 -25.57
N ALA A 616 -20.47 -11.32 -26.09
CA ALA A 616 -21.49 -10.48 -26.67
C ALA A 616 -21.83 -10.95 -28.09
N THR A 617 -23.07 -11.38 -28.29
CA THR A 617 -23.61 -11.64 -29.63
C THR A 617 -23.82 -10.33 -30.40
N GLU A 618 -23.28 -10.32 -31.62
CA GLU A 618 -23.34 -9.28 -32.65
C GLU A 618 -24.74 -8.65 -32.83
N ASN A 619 -24.78 -7.33 -33.02
CA ASN A 619 -25.50 -6.69 -34.14
C ASN A 619 -25.06 -5.23 -34.32
N ASN A 620 -24.72 -4.91 -35.57
CA ASN A 620 -24.17 -3.65 -36.06
C ASN A 620 -25.26 -2.90 -36.88
N PRO A 621 -25.02 -1.72 -37.50
CA PRO A 621 -25.41 -0.39 -37.01
C PRO A 621 -26.35 0.37 -37.97
N THR A 622 -26.97 1.48 -37.54
CA THR A 622 -27.34 2.60 -38.45
C THR A 622 -27.57 3.93 -37.72
N GLU A 623 -26.75 4.91 -38.11
CA GLU A 623 -26.98 6.33 -38.44
C GLU A 623 -27.71 7.32 -37.50
N HIS A 624 -26.97 8.43 -37.29
CA HIS A 624 -27.30 9.76 -36.78
C HIS A 624 -28.64 10.36 -37.25
N THR A 625 -29.31 11.12 -36.37
CA THR A 625 -29.52 12.59 -36.51
C THR A 625 -30.28 13.20 -35.32
N ASP A 626 -29.94 14.47 -35.06
CA ASP A 626 -30.68 15.54 -34.40
C ASP A 626 -30.68 15.73 -32.86
N PHE A 627 -29.95 16.80 -32.50
CA PHE A 627 -30.15 17.64 -31.32
C PHE A 627 -31.57 18.20 -31.28
N SER A 628 -32.29 17.95 -30.18
CA SER A 628 -33.36 18.83 -29.73
C SER A 628 -33.31 18.97 -28.22
N VAL A 629 -33.14 20.21 -27.78
CA VAL A 629 -33.20 20.68 -26.40
C VAL A 629 -34.56 20.31 -25.79
N GLY A 630 -34.54 19.48 -24.75
CA GLY A 630 -35.70 19.09 -23.96
C GLY A 630 -35.38 19.32 -22.49
N SER A 631 -35.88 20.44 -21.96
CA SER A 631 -35.97 20.76 -20.54
C SER A 631 -36.81 19.70 -19.83
N ASP A 632 -36.19 18.86 -19.00
CA ASP A 632 -36.85 18.13 -17.92
C ASP A 632 -35.78 17.68 -16.91
N ALA A 633 -35.58 18.50 -15.87
CA ALA A 633 -34.91 18.06 -14.65
C ALA A 633 -35.82 17.06 -13.91
N PRO A 634 -35.39 15.83 -13.59
CA PRO A 634 -36.15 15.00 -12.68
C PRO A 634 -35.79 15.30 -11.23
N ALA A 635 -36.86 15.46 -10.45
CA ALA A 635 -36.88 15.72 -9.03
C ALA A 635 -36.16 14.66 -8.19
N HIS A 636 -35.55 15.13 -7.09
CA HIS A 636 -35.09 14.32 -5.97
C HIS A 636 -36.22 13.49 -5.36
N GLY A 637 -35.98 12.17 -5.23
CA GLY A 637 -36.84 11.27 -4.47
C GLY A 637 -36.86 9.85 -5.01
N GLY A 638 -35.95 9.01 -4.52
CA GLY A 638 -35.95 7.56 -4.76
C GLY A 638 -34.55 6.99 -4.87
N THR A 639 -34.14 6.20 -3.90
CA THR A 639 -32.90 5.42 -3.90
C THR A 639 -32.84 4.50 -5.11
N THR A 640 -31.96 4.81 -6.06
CA THR A 640 -31.64 3.93 -7.20
C THR A 640 -30.59 2.90 -6.77
N PRO A 641 -30.78 1.59 -7.02
CA PRO A 641 -29.74 0.59 -6.83
C PRO A 641 -28.59 0.83 -7.81
N GLY A 642 -27.36 0.99 -7.31
CA GLY A 642 -26.13 1.03 -8.13
C GLY A 642 -25.41 2.38 -8.24
N ALA A 643 -25.70 3.37 -7.40
CA ALA A 643 -24.91 4.62 -7.37
C ALA A 643 -23.49 4.36 -6.85
N TRP A 644 -22.49 4.94 -7.52
CA TRP A 644 -21.10 4.87 -7.09
C TRP A 644 -20.92 5.62 -5.75
N ALA A 645 -20.07 5.07 -4.88
CA ALA A 645 -19.71 5.69 -3.60
C ALA A 645 -18.18 5.65 -3.44
N PRO A 646 -17.57 6.68 -2.84
CA PRO A 646 -16.14 6.72 -2.57
C PRO A 646 -15.78 5.63 -1.56
N THR A 647 -14.76 4.82 -1.90
CA THR A 647 -14.19 3.81 -1.00
C THR A 647 -12.82 4.22 -0.45
N ALA A 648 -12.21 5.26 -1.01
CA ALA A 648 -10.97 5.84 -0.51
C ALA A 648 -11.14 6.48 0.88
N GLY A 649 -10.03 6.59 1.59
CA GLY A 649 -9.98 7.14 2.94
C GLY A 649 -10.52 6.19 4.00
N LYS A 650 -10.34 6.57 5.27
CA LYS A 650 -10.82 5.86 6.45
C LYS A 650 -12.20 6.38 6.84
N ALA A 651 -13.17 5.51 7.09
CA ALA A 651 -14.44 5.94 7.69
C ALA A 651 -14.18 6.45 9.12
N VAL A 652 -14.72 7.63 9.44
CA VAL A 652 -14.50 8.28 10.74
C VAL A 652 -15.81 8.88 11.28
N PRO A 653 -16.89 8.08 11.40
CA PRO A 653 -18.17 8.57 11.91
C PRO A 653 -18.06 9.13 13.34
N GLU A 654 -17.06 8.70 14.12
CA GLU A 654 -16.76 9.21 15.46
C GLU A 654 -16.28 10.67 15.47
N LEU A 655 -15.82 11.21 14.34
CA LEU A 655 -15.39 12.59 14.19
C LEU A 655 -16.51 13.52 13.67
N LEU A 656 -17.75 13.00 13.59
CA LEU A 656 -18.94 13.76 13.24
C LEU A 656 -19.64 14.23 14.53
N ASN A 657 -19.92 15.53 14.66
CA ASN A 657 -20.70 16.00 15.81
C ASN A 657 -22.20 15.81 15.57
N ASP A 658 -22.95 15.54 16.65
CA ASP A 658 -24.40 15.29 16.60
C ASP A 658 -25.22 16.44 15.97
N ASP A 659 -24.67 17.67 15.95
CA ASP A 659 -25.30 18.85 15.37
C ASP A 659 -24.92 19.13 13.91
N GLU A 660 -23.98 18.38 13.32
CA GLU A 660 -23.57 18.46 11.90
C GLU A 660 -24.53 17.68 10.98
N ARG A 661 -25.81 18.08 10.96
CA ARG A 661 -26.92 17.30 10.39
C ARG A 661 -26.88 17.07 8.87
N HIS A 662 -26.12 17.90 8.16
CA HIS A 662 -26.00 17.83 6.71
C HIS A 662 -24.90 16.87 6.23
N LEU A 663 -24.11 16.32 7.15
CA LEU A 663 -23.02 15.42 6.85
C LEU A 663 -23.35 14.01 7.34
N ALA A 664 -23.13 13.02 6.49
CA ALA A 664 -23.25 11.61 6.81
C ALA A 664 -22.11 10.81 6.18
N ASP A 665 -21.87 9.58 6.63
CA ASP A 665 -20.86 8.69 6.06
C ASP A 665 -19.47 9.35 5.92
N LEU A 666 -19.06 10.09 6.96
CA LEU A 666 -17.82 10.87 6.99
C LEU A 666 -16.59 9.95 6.84
N ARG A 667 -15.67 10.32 5.96
CA ARG A 667 -14.39 9.63 5.73
C ARG A 667 -13.24 10.63 5.68
N GLN A 668 -12.11 10.28 6.28
CA GLN A 668 -10.85 11.01 6.17
C GLN A 668 -10.04 10.48 4.97
N LEU A 669 -9.73 11.35 4.01
CA LEU A 669 -9.06 11.01 2.75
C LEU A 669 -7.53 11.14 2.82
N THR A 670 -7.00 12.07 3.61
CA THR A 670 -5.54 12.28 3.75
C THR A 670 -5.09 12.17 5.20
N PHE A 671 -3.81 11.88 5.39
CA PHE A 671 -3.18 11.71 6.69
C PHE A 671 -1.83 12.44 6.69
N GLY A 672 -1.68 13.39 7.59
CA GLY A 672 -0.45 14.15 7.80
C GLY A 672 -0.24 15.33 6.86
N GLY A 673 0.52 16.32 7.34
CA GLY A 673 0.89 17.52 6.60
C GLY A 673 -0.24 18.54 6.47
N GLU A 674 -0.11 19.45 5.50
CA GLU A 674 -1.13 20.47 5.22
C GLU A 674 -1.78 20.15 3.87
N ASN A 675 -3.07 19.80 3.89
CA ASN A 675 -3.86 19.45 2.70
C ASN A 675 -5.05 20.40 2.60
N ALA A 676 -5.25 21.03 1.43
CA ALA A 676 -6.31 22.02 1.22
C ALA A 676 -6.79 22.02 -0.24
N GLU A 677 -7.85 22.79 -0.51
CA GLU A 677 -8.31 23.09 -1.88
C GLU A 677 -8.54 21.84 -2.75
N ALA A 678 -9.32 20.88 -2.23
CA ALA A 678 -9.64 19.66 -2.96
C ALA A 678 -10.82 19.86 -3.92
N TYR A 679 -10.58 19.69 -5.22
CA TYR A 679 -11.56 19.92 -6.27
C TYR A 679 -11.83 18.64 -7.08
N TRP A 680 -13.08 18.47 -7.52
CA TRP A 680 -13.54 17.27 -8.19
C TRP A 680 -13.16 17.22 -9.67
N ALA A 681 -12.77 16.04 -10.14
CA ALA A 681 -12.74 15.73 -11.56
C ALA A 681 -14.17 15.66 -12.14
N PRO A 682 -14.35 15.90 -13.46
CA PRO A 682 -15.64 15.77 -14.12
C PRO A 682 -16.31 14.40 -13.96
N ASP A 683 -15.50 13.34 -13.82
CA ASP A 683 -15.97 11.96 -13.64
C ASP A 683 -16.55 11.68 -12.24
N GLY A 684 -16.36 12.59 -11.28
CA GLY A 684 -16.79 12.43 -9.89
C GLY A 684 -16.06 11.31 -9.14
N ARG A 685 -14.90 10.83 -9.62
CA ARG A 685 -14.14 9.72 -9.03
C ARG A 685 -12.74 10.09 -8.60
N ARG A 686 -12.25 11.28 -8.97
CA ARG A 686 -10.94 11.78 -8.60
C ARG A 686 -11.05 13.18 -8.00
N LEU A 687 -10.09 13.50 -7.14
CA LEU A 687 -9.84 14.85 -6.63
C LEU A 687 -8.47 15.32 -7.09
N ILE A 688 -8.31 16.62 -7.25
CA ILE A 688 -7.02 17.32 -7.25
C ILE A 688 -6.98 18.19 -6.00
N PHE A 689 -5.83 18.27 -5.33
CA PHE A 689 -5.71 19.02 -4.10
C PHE A 689 -4.29 19.53 -3.88
N GLN A 690 -4.18 20.60 -3.12
CA GLN A 690 -2.90 21.15 -2.71
C GLN A 690 -2.39 20.45 -1.46
N ARG A 691 -1.11 20.08 -1.45
CA ARG A 691 -0.45 19.49 -0.28
C ARG A 691 0.95 20.05 -0.05
N THR A 692 1.25 20.33 1.21
CA THR A 692 2.61 20.50 1.74
C THR A 692 2.94 19.27 2.61
N PRO A 693 3.78 18.33 2.13
CA PRO A 693 4.08 17.09 2.86
C PRO A 693 4.87 17.30 4.16
N VAL A 694 5.82 18.23 4.17
CA VAL A 694 6.62 18.58 5.35
C VAL A 694 6.58 20.08 5.58
N ARG A 695 5.95 20.48 6.68
CA ARG A 695 5.68 21.88 7.00
C ARG A 695 6.98 22.68 7.16
N GLY A 696 7.11 23.79 6.44
CA GLY A 696 8.25 24.69 6.53
C GLY A 696 9.51 24.23 5.78
N GLU A 697 9.53 23.00 5.28
CA GLU A 697 10.65 22.44 4.49
C GLU A 697 10.30 22.28 3.00
N SER A 698 9.01 22.13 2.69
CA SER A 698 8.51 21.91 1.32
C SER A 698 7.48 22.96 0.90
N CYS A 699 7.35 23.14 -0.41
CA CYS A 699 6.33 23.98 -1.02
C CYS A 699 5.01 23.23 -1.19
N ASP A 700 3.92 24.00 -1.28
CA ASP A 700 2.65 23.50 -1.78
C ASP A 700 2.81 22.95 -3.20
N GLN A 701 2.41 21.69 -3.39
CA GLN A 701 2.38 20.98 -4.67
C GLN A 701 0.96 20.46 -4.95
N GLN A 702 0.64 20.19 -6.21
CA GLN A 702 -0.66 19.66 -6.62
C GLN A 702 -0.59 18.13 -6.72
N TYR A 703 -1.54 17.47 -6.06
CA TYR A 703 -1.69 16.03 -6.07
C TYR A 703 -3.08 15.66 -6.58
N THR A 704 -3.20 14.48 -7.17
CA THR A 704 -4.51 13.86 -7.42
C THR A 704 -4.76 12.73 -6.43
N LEU A 705 -6.03 12.49 -6.11
CA LEU A 705 -6.50 11.41 -5.26
C LEU A 705 -7.60 10.64 -5.96
N ASP A 706 -7.43 9.34 -6.14
CA ASP A 706 -8.46 8.44 -6.67
C ASP A 706 -9.39 7.99 -5.54
N LEU A 707 -10.68 8.31 -5.64
CA LEU A 707 -11.67 8.07 -4.58
C LEU A 707 -12.13 6.60 -4.49
N THR A 708 -11.63 5.73 -5.35
CA THR A 708 -11.89 4.28 -5.28
C THR A 708 -10.72 3.54 -4.62
N THR A 709 -9.50 3.85 -5.05
CA THR A 709 -8.28 3.15 -4.63
C THR A 709 -7.56 3.84 -3.47
N GLY A 710 -7.80 5.13 -3.26
CA GLY A 710 -7.04 5.96 -2.32
C GLY A 710 -5.64 6.31 -2.80
N ALA A 711 -5.29 6.00 -4.05
CA ALA A 711 -4.00 6.38 -4.62
C ALA A 711 -3.86 7.91 -4.66
N VAL A 712 -2.72 8.40 -4.16
CA VAL A 712 -2.35 9.81 -4.19
C VAL A 712 -1.11 9.97 -5.07
N GLU A 713 -1.19 10.81 -6.10
CA GLU A 713 -0.12 11.01 -7.08
C GLU A 713 0.24 12.49 -7.17
N LEU A 714 1.54 12.81 -7.09
CA LEU A 714 2.03 14.17 -7.37
C LEU A 714 1.82 14.46 -8.86
N VAL A 715 1.13 15.55 -9.18
CA VAL A 715 0.89 15.95 -10.57
C VAL A 715 1.76 17.13 -10.97
N SER A 716 1.96 18.13 -10.11
CA SER A 716 2.90 19.20 -10.42
C SER A 716 4.35 18.70 -10.46
N SER A 717 5.24 19.47 -11.09
CA SER A 717 6.66 19.14 -11.32
C SER A 717 7.51 18.95 -10.05
N GLY A 718 6.98 19.26 -8.86
CA GLY A 718 7.73 19.34 -7.61
C GLY A 718 8.57 20.62 -7.47
N LYS A 719 8.53 21.51 -8.47
CA LYS A 719 9.30 22.75 -8.52
C LYS A 719 8.40 23.97 -8.32
N GLY A 720 8.98 25.03 -7.75
CA GLY A 720 8.25 26.24 -7.40
C GLY A 720 7.17 25.98 -6.36
N ARG A 721 6.33 26.98 -6.08
CA ARG A 721 5.11 26.81 -5.29
C ARG A 721 3.93 26.70 -6.23
N THR A 722 2.97 25.86 -5.90
CA THR A 722 1.71 25.73 -6.64
C THR A 722 0.51 26.17 -5.79
N THR A 723 -0.60 26.53 -6.44
CA THR A 723 -1.89 26.80 -5.77
C THR A 723 -3.08 26.53 -6.69
N CYS A 724 -4.25 26.27 -6.10
CA CYS A 724 -5.56 26.25 -6.76
C CYS A 724 -5.62 25.34 -8.01
N GLY A 725 -5.36 24.03 -7.86
CA GLY A 725 -5.35 23.10 -8.98
C GLY A 725 -6.72 22.50 -9.30
N TYR A 726 -7.19 22.57 -10.55
CA TYR A 726 -8.49 22.11 -11.05
C TYR A 726 -8.33 21.10 -12.21
N PHE A 727 -9.30 20.21 -12.42
CA PHE A 727 -9.34 19.38 -13.64
C PHE A 727 -9.97 20.15 -14.82
N ASP A 728 -9.48 19.88 -16.03
CA ASP A 728 -10.14 20.34 -17.25
C ASP A 728 -11.41 19.53 -17.56
N TYR A 729 -12.38 20.20 -18.18
CA TYR A 729 -13.61 19.60 -18.70
C TYR A 729 -13.45 19.26 -20.20
N PRO A 730 -14.06 18.18 -20.73
CA PRO A 730 -14.97 17.23 -20.06
C PRO A 730 -14.29 15.99 -19.48
N ASP A 731 -13.07 15.67 -19.92
CA ASP A 731 -12.52 14.33 -19.71
C ASP A 731 -11.65 14.23 -18.45
N GLY A 732 -11.19 15.36 -17.88
CA GLY A 732 -10.29 15.36 -16.73
C GLY A 732 -8.98 14.63 -17.00
N ASP A 733 -8.47 14.75 -18.23
CA ASP A 733 -7.20 14.19 -18.71
C ASP A 733 -6.03 15.19 -18.56
N SER A 734 -6.34 16.46 -18.32
CA SER A 734 -5.39 17.49 -17.88
C SER A 734 -5.89 18.24 -16.65
N VAL A 735 -4.93 18.89 -15.97
CA VAL A 735 -5.17 19.76 -14.84
C VAL A 735 -4.65 21.15 -15.12
N LEU A 736 -5.24 22.14 -14.46
CA LEU A 736 -4.88 23.54 -14.50
C LEU A 736 -4.53 23.98 -13.08
N TYR A 737 -3.38 24.61 -12.88
CA TYR A 737 -2.99 25.15 -11.57
C TYR A 737 -2.08 26.36 -11.76
N ALA A 738 -1.91 27.16 -10.72
CA ALA A 738 -0.94 28.25 -10.73
C ALA A 738 0.39 27.79 -10.16
N THR A 739 1.51 28.18 -10.77
CA THR A 739 2.86 27.82 -10.32
C THR A 739 3.84 28.98 -10.39
N THR A 740 4.81 29.02 -9.49
CA THR A 740 5.94 29.96 -9.54
C THR A 740 7.17 29.40 -10.24
N GLU A 741 7.09 28.19 -10.78
CA GLU A 741 8.22 27.43 -11.32
C GLU A 741 9.04 28.21 -12.36
N ALA A 742 8.38 28.96 -13.26
CA ALA A 742 9.10 29.77 -14.26
C ALA A 742 9.97 30.89 -13.67
N SER A 743 9.69 31.32 -12.44
CA SER A 743 10.52 32.28 -11.71
C SER A 743 11.68 31.64 -10.94
N GLY A 744 11.61 30.33 -10.71
CA GLY A 744 12.62 29.56 -9.99
C GLY A 744 12.06 28.25 -9.42
N GLU A 745 12.94 27.26 -9.29
CA GLU A 745 12.57 25.91 -8.81
C GLU A 745 12.32 25.84 -7.29
N GLY A 746 12.81 26.82 -6.53
CA GLY A 746 12.69 26.86 -5.07
C GLY A 746 11.44 27.57 -4.57
N CYS A 747 11.15 27.41 -3.27
CA CYS A 747 10.03 28.08 -2.63
C CYS A 747 10.19 29.61 -2.62
N PRO A 748 9.16 30.37 -3.05
CA PRO A 748 9.13 31.81 -2.83
C PRO A 748 9.29 32.12 -1.34
N ALA A 749 9.99 33.21 -1.04
CA ALA A 749 10.20 33.61 0.35
C ALA A 749 8.87 33.84 1.07
N PRO A 750 8.72 33.36 2.33
CA PRO A 750 7.53 33.63 3.11
C PRO A 750 7.38 35.15 3.34
N PRO A 751 6.14 35.65 3.48
CA PRO A 751 5.90 37.07 3.70
C PRO A 751 6.47 37.53 5.05
N ASP A 752 6.90 38.80 5.12
CA ASP A 752 7.27 39.42 6.40
C ASP A 752 6.03 39.72 7.23
N HIS A 753 5.85 38.99 8.33
CA HIS A 753 4.73 39.15 9.24
C HIS A 753 4.84 40.36 10.19
N SER A 754 5.87 41.20 10.06
CA SER A 754 5.99 42.45 10.84
C SER A 754 4.81 43.43 10.64
N ALA A 755 4.08 43.30 9.52
CA ALA A 755 2.87 44.06 9.20
C ALA A 755 1.55 43.39 9.65
N GLY A 756 1.63 42.33 10.46
CA GLY A 756 0.50 41.54 10.95
C GLY A 756 0.18 40.34 10.04
N TYR A 757 -1.04 39.79 10.17
CA TYR A 757 -1.50 38.69 9.33
C TYR A 757 -1.79 39.18 7.91
N VAL A 758 -0.96 38.76 6.96
CA VAL A 758 -0.98 39.12 5.54
C VAL A 758 -0.72 37.87 4.70
N TRP A 759 -1.27 37.84 3.49
CA TRP A 759 -1.02 36.79 2.49
C TRP A 759 -0.12 37.32 1.39
N PRO A 760 0.83 36.50 0.90
CA PRO A 760 1.66 36.86 -0.23
C PRO A 760 0.87 36.76 -1.53
N VAL A 761 1.08 37.74 -2.40
CA VAL A 761 0.61 37.78 -3.79
C VAL A 761 1.87 37.78 -4.65
N TYR A 762 2.28 36.59 -5.06
CA TYR A 762 3.51 36.44 -5.84
C TYR A 762 3.22 36.73 -7.32
N ASP A 763 3.70 37.86 -7.83
CA ASP A 763 3.60 38.19 -9.27
C ASP A 763 4.30 37.17 -10.19
N SER A 764 5.00 36.18 -9.61
CA SER A 764 5.58 35.04 -10.30
C SER A 764 4.62 33.87 -10.52
N PHE A 765 3.43 33.88 -9.92
CA PHE A 765 2.42 32.87 -10.21
C PHE A 765 1.88 33.07 -11.63
N GLU A 766 2.01 32.03 -12.44
CA GLU A 766 1.35 31.90 -13.74
C GLU A 766 0.44 30.67 -13.76
N ILE A 767 -0.64 30.73 -14.54
CA ILE A 767 -1.56 29.61 -14.71
C ILE A 767 -1.04 28.71 -15.82
N VAL A 768 -0.77 27.46 -15.48
CA VAL A 768 -0.33 26.41 -16.40
C VAL A 768 -1.42 25.36 -16.57
N ARG A 769 -1.40 24.68 -17.72
CA ARG A 769 -2.15 23.46 -18.00
C ARG A 769 -1.19 22.30 -18.21
N GLN A 770 -1.46 21.18 -17.57
CA GLN A 770 -0.62 19.99 -17.59
C GLN A 770 -1.48 18.75 -17.90
N PRO A 771 -1.22 18.02 -19.00
CA PRO A 771 -1.76 16.67 -19.19
C PRO A 771 -1.32 15.75 -18.05
N LEU A 772 -2.20 14.87 -17.57
CA LEU A 772 -1.85 13.91 -16.51
C LEU A 772 -0.69 13.02 -16.98
N GLY A 773 0.44 13.08 -16.25
CA GLY A 773 1.68 12.39 -16.61
C GLY A 773 2.51 13.07 -17.71
N GLY A 774 2.17 14.30 -18.11
CA GLY A 774 2.94 15.15 -19.02
C GLY A 774 3.49 16.41 -18.33
N GLU A 775 4.09 17.32 -19.10
CA GLU A 775 4.69 18.55 -18.58
C GLU A 775 3.71 19.75 -18.57
N PRO A 776 3.84 20.69 -17.62
CA PRO A 776 3.01 21.89 -17.58
C PRO A 776 3.36 22.84 -18.73
N THR A 777 2.32 23.45 -19.32
CA THR A 777 2.43 24.46 -20.36
C THR A 777 1.70 25.73 -19.94
N PRO A 778 2.27 26.93 -20.12
CA PRO A 778 1.59 28.17 -19.76
C PRO A 778 0.27 28.34 -20.52
N LEU A 779 -0.83 28.54 -19.80
CA LEU A 779 -2.15 28.87 -20.38
C LEU A 779 -2.36 30.38 -20.40
N LEU A 780 -2.07 31.03 -19.27
CA LEU A 780 -2.13 32.48 -19.10
C LEU A 780 -0.80 32.90 -18.48
N SER A 781 0.04 33.59 -19.25
CA SER A 781 1.33 34.10 -18.78
C SER A 781 1.34 35.62 -18.91
N SER A 782 1.48 36.29 -17.78
CA SER A 782 1.60 37.74 -17.70
C SER A 782 2.62 38.13 -16.63
N ALA A 783 3.10 39.38 -16.67
CA ALA A 783 3.96 39.93 -15.62
C ALA A 783 3.11 40.46 -14.45
N ALA A 784 2.13 39.67 -14.03
CA ALA A 784 1.19 39.93 -12.96
C ALA A 784 0.91 38.61 -12.24
N TYR A 785 0.39 38.69 -11.01
CA TYR A 785 -0.16 37.52 -10.33
C TYR A 785 -1.31 36.99 -11.16
N ASP A 786 -1.24 35.72 -11.57
CA ASP A 786 -2.32 34.97 -12.21
C ASP A 786 -2.51 33.66 -11.44
N ALA A 787 -3.60 33.55 -10.66
CA ALA A 787 -3.88 32.37 -9.84
C ALA A 787 -5.38 32.24 -9.51
N GLU A 788 -5.71 31.34 -8.58
CA GLU A 788 -7.08 31.13 -8.07
C GLU A 788 -8.06 30.79 -9.21
N ALA A 789 -7.59 29.99 -10.16
CA ALA A 789 -8.32 29.65 -11.34
C ALA A 789 -9.29 28.48 -11.10
N THR A 790 -10.50 28.58 -11.63
CA THR A 790 -11.49 27.50 -11.62
C THR A 790 -12.09 27.30 -13.00
N VAL A 791 -12.46 26.07 -13.31
CA VAL A 791 -12.93 25.66 -14.65
C VAL A 791 -14.44 25.44 -14.62
N CYS A 792 -15.14 25.96 -15.62
CA CYS A 792 -16.54 25.66 -15.83
C CYS A 792 -16.75 24.22 -16.31
N MET A 793 -17.51 23.43 -15.55
CA MET A 793 -17.83 22.02 -15.83
C MET A 793 -18.95 21.82 -16.89
N VAL A 794 -19.13 22.81 -17.77
CA VAL A 794 -20.11 22.79 -18.88
C VAL A 794 -19.43 23.10 -20.20
N ASP A 795 -18.63 24.17 -20.25
CA ASP A 795 -18.01 24.67 -21.48
C ASP A 795 -16.48 24.84 -21.38
N GLY A 796 -15.88 24.55 -20.23
CA GLY A 796 -14.43 24.59 -20.02
C GLY A 796 -13.83 26.00 -19.88
N ARG A 797 -14.64 27.06 -19.86
CA ARG A 797 -14.12 28.43 -19.62
C ARG A 797 -13.47 28.52 -18.24
N VAL A 798 -12.47 29.39 -18.15
CA VAL A 798 -11.65 29.55 -16.94
C VAL A 798 -11.92 30.91 -16.34
N VAL A 799 -12.34 30.96 -15.07
CA VAL A 799 -12.32 32.20 -14.26
C VAL A 799 -11.07 32.19 -13.40
N PHE A 800 -10.42 33.33 -13.21
CA PHE A 800 -9.19 33.43 -12.43
C PHE A 800 -9.02 34.84 -11.85
N THR A 801 -8.10 34.98 -10.90
CA THR A 801 -7.76 36.24 -10.26
C THR A 801 -6.47 36.80 -10.83
N SER A 802 -6.42 38.10 -11.12
CA SER A 802 -5.20 38.72 -11.62
C SER A 802 -4.96 40.15 -11.16
N THR A 803 -3.68 40.53 -11.01
CA THR A 803 -3.25 41.91 -10.72
C THR A 803 -3.04 42.77 -11.98
N ARG A 804 -3.38 42.27 -13.17
CA ARG A 804 -3.06 42.93 -14.45
C ARG A 804 -3.69 44.31 -14.67
N SER A 805 -4.77 44.66 -13.96
CA SER A 805 -5.37 46.00 -13.95
C SER A 805 -4.70 46.96 -12.95
N GLY A 806 -3.85 46.45 -12.05
CA GLY A 806 -3.26 47.17 -10.94
C GLY A 806 -3.97 46.97 -9.59
N ASP A 807 -5.07 46.21 -9.56
CA ASP A 807 -5.69 45.66 -8.35
C ASP A 807 -6.00 44.17 -8.56
N LEU A 808 -6.38 43.43 -7.51
CA LEU A 808 -6.79 42.02 -7.63
C LEU A 808 -8.22 41.92 -8.14
N GLU A 809 -8.38 41.57 -9.41
CA GLU A 809 -9.67 41.51 -10.11
C GLU A 809 -9.92 40.14 -10.70
N LEU A 810 -11.21 39.82 -10.90
CA LEU A 810 -11.63 38.61 -11.59
C LEU A 810 -11.60 38.80 -13.10
N TYR A 811 -11.14 37.76 -13.77
CA TYR A 811 -11.11 37.65 -15.22
C TYR A 811 -11.70 36.31 -15.66
N ILE A 812 -12.27 36.28 -16.86
CA ILE A 812 -12.70 35.06 -17.52
C ILE A 812 -11.98 34.91 -18.85
N ALA A 813 -11.62 33.69 -19.22
CA ALA A 813 -10.97 33.34 -20.48
C ALA A 813 -11.65 32.13 -21.12
N ASP A 814 -11.44 31.98 -22.42
CA ASP A 814 -11.77 30.76 -23.14
C ASP A 814 -10.93 29.58 -22.63
N PRO A 815 -11.35 28.32 -22.89
CA PRO A 815 -10.62 27.13 -22.43
C PRO A 815 -9.14 27.13 -22.87
N ASP A 816 -8.78 27.75 -23.98
CA ASP A 816 -7.41 27.84 -24.49
C ASP A 816 -6.60 29.03 -23.96
N GLY A 817 -7.16 29.80 -23.01
CA GLY A 817 -6.55 31.02 -22.47
C GLY A 817 -6.78 32.26 -23.34
N GLY A 818 -7.52 32.13 -24.44
CA GLY A 818 -7.90 33.23 -25.32
C GLY A 818 -9.01 34.11 -24.74
N ASN A 819 -9.31 35.21 -25.45
CA ASN A 819 -10.46 36.10 -25.21
C ASN A 819 -10.68 36.53 -23.74
N VAL A 820 -9.59 36.86 -23.07
CA VAL A 820 -9.62 37.35 -21.68
C VAL A 820 -10.50 38.59 -21.54
N GLU A 821 -11.48 38.54 -20.63
CA GLU A 821 -12.35 39.64 -20.21
C GLU A 821 -12.25 39.90 -18.70
N GLN A 822 -12.23 41.17 -18.30
CA GLN A 822 -12.26 41.58 -16.89
C GLN A 822 -13.70 41.68 -16.40
N LEU A 823 -14.01 41.06 -15.27
CA LEU A 823 -15.36 41.00 -14.70
C LEU A 823 -15.59 42.01 -13.56
N THR A 824 -14.56 42.33 -12.79
CA THR A 824 -14.63 43.24 -11.65
C THR A 824 -13.68 44.41 -11.82
N ASP A 825 -14.01 45.57 -11.25
CA ASP A 825 -13.18 46.78 -11.29
C ASP A 825 -13.31 47.65 -10.02
N THR A 826 -13.81 47.07 -8.93
CA THR A 826 -14.09 47.81 -7.70
C THR A 826 -12.89 47.71 -6.77
N PRO A 827 -12.31 48.84 -6.29
CA PRO A 827 -11.09 48.81 -5.49
C PRO A 827 -11.18 47.88 -4.27
N GLY A 828 -10.20 47.00 -4.13
CA GLY A 828 -10.19 45.94 -3.13
C GLY A 828 -9.65 44.63 -3.68
N TYR A 829 -9.73 43.59 -2.85
CA TYR A 829 -9.43 42.22 -3.27
C TYR A 829 -10.70 41.64 -3.89
N ASP A 830 -10.65 41.13 -5.11
CA ASP A 830 -11.65 40.23 -5.69
C ASP A 830 -10.94 38.95 -6.13
N GLY A 831 -11.28 37.80 -5.54
CA GLY A 831 -10.61 36.54 -5.85
C GLY A 831 -11.37 35.28 -5.44
N GLY A 832 -10.79 34.12 -5.77
CA GLY A 832 -11.30 32.80 -5.40
C GLY A 832 -12.71 32.53 -5.91
N ALA A 833 -12.95 32.81 -7.19
CA ALA A 833 -14.26 32.70 -7.80
C ALA A 833 -14.58 31.27 -8.25
N PHE A 834 -15.85 30.88 -8.10
CA PHE A 834 -16.38 29.59 -8.55
C PHE A 834 -17.64 29.78 -9.39
N PHE A 835 -17.76 28.98 -10.45
CA PHE A 835 -18.99 28.85 -11.21
C PHE A 835 -20.07 28.14 -10.40
N ASN A 836 -21.33 28.50 -10.64
CA ASN A 836 -22.45 27.65 -10.26
C ASN A 836 -22.59 26.45 -11.22
N ALA A 837 -23.47 25.50 -10.90
CA ALA A 837 -23.54 24.19 -11.58
C ALA A 837 -23.76 24.28 -13.10
N ASP A 838 -24.44 25.31 -13.60
CA ASP A 838 -24.68 25.53 -15.04
C ASP A 838 -23.77 26.62 -15.66
N CYS A 839 -22.80 27.11 -14.89
CA CYS A 839 -21.87 28.18 -15.26
C CYS A 839 -22.52 29.48 -15.78
N SER A 840 -23.76 29.77 -15.38
CA SER A 840 -24.42 31.04 -15.68
C SER A 840 -24.04 32.17 -14.72
N ALA A 841 -23.48 31.83 -13.56
CA ALA A 841 -23.13 32.76 -12.51
C ALA A 841 -21.80 32.43 -11.84
N LEU A 842 -21.28 33.41 -11.10
CA LEU A 842 -20.08 33.30 -10.29
C LEU A 842 -20.37 33.71 -8.85
N VAL A 843 -19.76 33.00 -7.90
CA VAL A 843 -19.59 33.43 -6.51
C VAL A 843 -18.11 33.67 -6.24
N TRP A 844 -17.79 34.68 -5.43
CA TRP A 844 -16.40 34.96 -5.05
C TRP A 844 -16.32 35.67 -3.70
N ARG A 845 -15.11 35.79 -3.17
CA ARG A 845 -14.83 36.58 -1.96
C ARG A 845 -14.21 37.91 -2.35
N ALA A 846 -14.61 38.98 -1.68
CA ALA A 846 -14.05 40.30 -1.93
C ALA A 846 -13.95 41.19 -0.70
N SER A 847 -13.01 42.12 -0.72
CA SER A 847 -12.96 43.25 0.21
C SER A 847 -13.42 44.53 -0.47
N ARG A 848 -14.03 45.43 0.33
CA ARG A 848 -14.46 46.76 -0.13
C ARG A 848 -13.87 47.86 0.77
N PRO A 849 -12.54 47.99 0.83
CA PRO A 849 -11.90 48.94 1.73
C PRO A 849 -12.14 50.39 1.28
N GLU A 850 -12.32 51.28 2.25
CA GLU A 850 -12.46 52.72 2.02
C GLU A 850 -11.45 53.51 2.87
N GLY A 851 -11.16 54.75 2.48
CA GLY A 851 -10.32 55.67 3.27
C GLY A 851 -8.94 55.10 3.59
N ASP A 852 -8.58 55.09 4.88
CA ASP A 852 -7.27 54.59 5.36
C ASP A 852 -7.08 53.09 5.07
N ALA A 853 -8.16 52.29 5.07
CA ALA A 853 -8.08 50.86 4.75
C ALA A 853 -7.75 50.65 3.26
N LEU A 854 -8.30 51.47 2.36
CA LEU A 854 -7.97 51.42 0.94
C LEU A 854 -6.52 51.82 0.69
N ALA A 855 -6.03 52.84 1.40
CA ALA A 855 -4.63 53.23 1.34
C ALA A 855 -3.69 52.11 1.85
N ASP A 856 -4.10 51.37 2.89
CA ASP A 856 -3.35 50.20 3.40
C ASP A 856 -3.34 49.06 2.37
N HIS A 857 -4.49 48.71 1.79
CA HIS A 857 -4.62 47.71 0.72
C HIS A 857 -3.68 48.02 -0.45
N GLN A 858 -3.76 49.22 -1.01
CA GLN A 858 -2.92 49.64 -2.12
C GLN A 858 -1.43 49.67 -1.78
N ARG A 859 -1.08 49.95 -0.53
CA ARG A 859 0.31 49.93 -0.05
C ARG A 859 0.83 48.51 0.06
N LEU A 860 0.05 47.59 0.63
CA LEU A 860 0.40 46.18 0.77
C LEU A 860 0.47 45.50 -0.60
N LEU A 861 -0.47 45.77 -1.51
CA LEU A 861 -0.48 45.14 -2.83
C LEU A 861 0.78 45.47 -3.63
N LYS A 862 1.28 46.72 -3.53
CA LYS A 862 2.58 47.12 -4.13
C LYS A 862 3.79 46.38 -3.56
N GLN A 863 3.62 45.72 -2.42
CA GLN A 863 4.63 44.90 -1.76
C GLN A 863 4.41 43.41 -2.03
N GLY A 864 3.44 43.04 -2.89
CA GLY A 864 3.02 41.66 -3.12
C GLY A 864 2.32 41.06 -1.90
N LEU A 865 1.50 41.85 -1.19
CA LEU A 865 0.82 41.44 0.04
C LEU A 865 -0.63 41.89 0.06
N VAL A 866 -1.50 41.10 0.69
CA VAL A 866 -2.89 41.49 0.99
C VAL A 866 -3.29 41.13 2.41
N ARG A 867 -4.33 41.78 2.93
CA ARG A 867 -4.87 41.50 4.26
C ARG A 867 -6.19 40.72 4.14
N PRO A 868 -6.23 39.45 4.52
CA PRO A 868 -7.40 38.59 4.34
C PRO A 868 -8.38 38.64 5.52
N SER A 869 -8.29 39.65 6.39
CA SER A 869 -9.03 39.67 7.67
C SER A 869 -10.51 40.00 7.54
N GLN A 870 -10.93 40.60 6.42
CA GLN A 870 -12.31 40.96 6.14
C GLN A 870 -12.58 40.75 4.65
N LEU A 871 -13.25 39.65 4.34
CA LEU A 871 -13.62 39.25 2.98
C LEU A 871 -15.08 38.85 3.02
N GLU A 872 -15.92 39.51 2.23
CA GLU A 872 -17.35 39.24 2.11
C GLU A 872 -17.64 38.49 0.81
N LEU A 873 -18.75 37.77 0.74
CA LEU A 873 -19.10 36.97 -0.42
C LEU A 873 -20.01 37.75 -1.36
N PHE A 874 -19.78 37.60 -2.65
CA PHE A 874 -20.55 38.25 -3.70
C PHE A 874 -20.97 37.23 -4.75
N TRP A 875 -22.09 37.51 -5.41
CA TRP A 875 -22.66 36.72 -6.49
C TRP A 875 -22.94 37.61 -7.71
N MET A 876 -22.65 37.12 -8.91
CA MET A 876 -22.98 37.81 -10.16
C MET A 876 -23.47 36.83 -11.21
N GLU A 877 -24.49 37.24 -11.96
CA GLU A 877 -24.92 36.56 -13.17
C GLU A 877 -24.04 37.02 -14.35
N LEU A 878 -23.56 36.08 -15.17
CA LEU A 878 -22.66 36.36 -16.30
C LEU A 878 -23.38 36.96 -17.52
N ASP A 879 -24.71 37.04 -17.49
CA ASP A 879 -25.53 37.68 -18.53
C ASP A 879 -25.59 39.21 -18.41
N GLY A 880 -24.80 39.80 -17.51
CA GLY A 880 -24.80 41.23 -17.21
C GLY A 880 -25.78 41.61 -16.09
N GLY A 881 -26.20 40.65 -15.28
CA GLY A 881 -26.99 40.86 -14.07
C GLY A 881 -26.28 41.70 -13.00
N LYS A 882 -27.02 42.04 -11.93
CA LYS A 882 -26.47 42.83 -10.82
C LYS A 882 -25.64 41.96 -9.89
N VAL A 883 -24.55 42.52 -9.39
CA VAL A 883 -23.80 41.97 -8.27
C VAL A 883 -24.63 42.05 -6.99
N GLU A 884 -24.74 40.91 -6.30
CA GLU A 884 -25.40 40.74 -5.00
C GLU A 884 -24.32 40.47 -3.95
N GLN A 885 -24.36 41.18 -2.82
CA GLN A 885 -23.51 40.87 -1.66
C GLN A 885 -24.26 39.89 -0.77
N LEU A 886 -23.64 38.73 -0.49
CA LEU A 886 -24.25 37.64 0.27
C LEU A 886 -23.96 37.73 1.77
N THR A 887 -22.77 38.21 2.16
CA THR A 887 -22.38 38.35 3.57
C THR A 887 -21.98 39.79 3.90
N ASP A 888 -22.20 40.20 5.15
CA ASP A 888 -21.74 41.48 5.72
C ASP A 888 -21.51 41.28 7.22
N ASN A 889 -20.58 40.38 7.56
CA ASN A 889 -20.34 39.95 8.94
C ASN A 889 -19.00 40.46 9.51
N GLY A 890 -18.17 41.11 8.69
CA GLY A 890 -16.89 41.66 9.11
C GLY A 890 -15.82 40.60 9.40
N ALA A 891 -16.07 39.36 9.00
CA ALA A 891 -15.18 38.22 9.22
C ALA A 891 -14.36 37.90 7.96
N ALA A 892 -13.44 36.95 8.10
CA ALA A 892 -12.77 36.34 6.96
C ALA A 892 -13.66 35.24 6.39
N ASN A 893 -14.33 35.48 5.26
CA ASN A 893 -15.11 34.47 4.55
C ASN A 893 -14.32 34.02 3.31
N PHE A 894 -14.05 32.71 3.18
CA PHE A 894 -13.27 32.15 2.06
C PHE A 894 -13.85 30.84 1.53
N ALA A 895 -13.28 30.41 0.39
CA ALA A 895 -13.69 29.24 -0.39
C ALA A 895 -15.22 29.12 -0.57
N PRO A 896 -15.89 30.15 -1.15
CA PRO A 896 -17.31 30.07 -1.41
C PRO A 896 -17.61 29.05 -2.50
N TYR A 897 -18.53 28.13 -2.24
CA TYR A 897 -18.94 27.13 -3.22
C TYR A 897 -20.47 27.03 -3.31
N PRO A 898 -21.07 27.17 -4.51
CA PRO A 898 -22.52 27.11 -4.66
C PRO A 898 -23.10 25.75 -4.26
N LEU A 899 -24.31 25.75 -3.71
CA LEU A 899 -25.12 24.54 -3.62
C LEU A 899 -25.44 24.00 -5.03
N PRO A 900 -25.65 22.69 -5.23
CA PRO A 900 -25.97 22.12 -6.54
C PRO A 900 -27.20 22.74 -7.22
N ASP A 901 -28.16 23.23 -6.43
CA ASP A 901 -29.37 23.92 -6.90
C ASP A 901 -29.23 25.45 -7.00
N SER A 902 -28.03 26.00 -6.73
CA SER A 902 -27.73 27.43 -6.68
C SER A 902 -28.58 28.24 -5.67
N SER A 903 -29.28 27.59 -4.73
CA SER A 903 -30.13 28.26 -3.74
C SER A 903 -29.34 28.93 -2.60
N GLY A 904 -28.04 28.68 -2.53
CA GLY A 904 -27.16 29.17 -1.48
C GLY A 904 -25.70 28.87 -1.78
N VAL A 905 -24.83 29.23 -0.83
CA VAL A 905 -23.38 29.10 -0.93
C VAL A 905 -22.84 28.56 0.38
N LEU A 906 -22.05 27.48 0.32
CA LEU A 906 -21.20 27.03 1.41
C LEU A 906 -19.91 27.85 1.43
N TYR A 907 -19.42 28.20 2.61
CA TYR A 907 -18.17 28.96 2.74
C TYR A 907 -17.54 28.74 4.11
N SER A 908 -16.26 29.01 4.21
CA SER A 908 -15.50 28.88 5.46
C SER A 908 -15.40 30.25 6.14
N SER A 909 -15.68 30.35 7.45
CA SER A 909 -15.72 31.64 8.15
C SER A 909 -15.27 31.56 9.61
N ASN A 910 -14.64 32.63 10.09
CA ASN A 910 -14.33 32.85 11.51
C ASN A 910 -15.31 33.82 12.20
N ALA A 911 -16.53 33.96 11.69
CA ALA A 911 -17.57 34.79 12.28
C ALA A 911 -18.06 34.31 13.68
N GLY A 912 -17.47 33.24 14.22
CA GLY A 912 -17.75 32.68 15.53
C GLY A 912 -17.16 33.48 16.71
N ASN A 913 -17.19 32.88 17.90
CA ASN A 913 -16.71 33.52 19.13
C ASN A 913 -15.17 33.53 19.25
N ASP A 914 -14.50 32.55 18.63
CA ASP A 914 -13.04 32.50 18.55
C ASP A 914 -12.61 32.88 17.13
N PRO A 915 -11.92 34.02 16.93
CA PRO A 915 -11.48 34.46 15.61
C PRO A 915 -10.38 33.56 14.99
N ARG A 916 -9.88 32.56 15.72
CA ARG A 916 -8.94 31.54 15.24
C ARG A 916 -9.63 30.26 14.76
N GLU A 917 -10.90 30.07 15.10
CA GLU A 917 -11.68 28.93 14.65
C GLU A 917 -12.36 29.26 13.32
N PHE A 918 -12.40 28.29 12.43
CA PHE A 918 -13.07 28.38 11.15
C PHE A 918 -14.05 27.23 10.99
N ASP A 919 -15.28 27.57 10.62
CA ASP A 919 -16.36 26.62 10.37
C ASP A 919 -16.87 26.76 8.94
N ILE A 920 -17.52 25.71 8.44
CA ILE A 920 -18.31 25.78 7.21
C ILE A 920 -19.70 26.30 7.55
N LEU A 921 -20.10 27.38 6.89
CA LEU A 921 -21.42 28.00 6.99
C LEU A 921 -22.14 27.95 5.63
N LEU A 922 -23.46 28.06 5.67
CA LEU A 922 -24.35 28.13 4.52
C LEU A 922 -25.13 29.45 4.55
N VAL A 923 -24.93 30.28 3.53
CA VAL A 923 -25.76 31.47 3.27
C VAL A 923 -26.78 31.15 2.18
N ARG A 924 -28.06 31.40 2.45
CA ARG A 924 -29.16 31.20 1.48
C ARG A 924 -29.39 32.46 0.66
N ARG A 925 -29.75 32.28 -0.62
CA ARG A 925 -30.08 33.36 -1.55
C ARG A 925 -31.59 33.58 -1.67
N GLY A 926 -31.98 34.79 -2.04
CA GLY A 926 -33.37 35.11 -2.36
C GLY A 926 -34.25 35.46 -1.15
N VAL A 927 -35.57 35.37 -1.33
CA VAL A 927 -36.58 35.93 -0.40
C VAL A 927 -36.60 35.24 0.97
N ASP A 928 -36.02 34.05 1.06
CA ASP A 928 -35.91 33.22 2.26
C ASP A 928 -34.49 33.24 2.86
N ALA A 929 -33.66 34.24 2.52
CA ALA A 929 -32.35 34.48 3.12
C ALA A 929 -32.49 34.79 4.63
N GLY A 930 -32.43 33.73 5.44
CA GLY A 930 -32.32 33.79 6.90
C GLY A 930 -30.88 34.08 7.35
N PRO A 931 -30.61 34.03 8.67
CA PRO A 931 -29.23 34.05 9.14
C PRO A 931 -28.45 32.84 8.61
N ASP A 932 -27.13 32.99 8.50
CA ASP A 932 -26.24 31.91 8.07
C ASP A 932 -26.41 30.67 8.96
N GLU A 933 -26.49 29.51 8.31
CA GLU A 933 -26.57 28.21 8.98
C GLU A 933 -25.17 27.63 9.15
N ARG A 934 -24.85 27.17 10.36
CA ARG A 934 -23.56 26.53 10.63
C ARG A 934 -23.64 25.04 10.27
N ILE A 935 -22.78 24.60 9.35
CA ILE A 935 -22.76 23.23 8.82
C ILE A 935 -21.80 22.35 9.61
N THR A 936 -20.63 22.88 9.98
CA THR A 936 -19.66 22.20 10.85
C THR A 936 -19.47 22.92 12.17
N THR A 937 -19.18 22.14 13.21
CA THR A 937 -19.09 22.62 14.60
C THR A 937 -17.82 22.14 15.30
N THR A 938 -16.92 21.52 14.56
CA THR A 938 -15.67 21.00 15.10
C THR A 938 -14.70 22.13 15.42
N LYS A 939 -13.97 21.99 16.53
CA LYS A 939 -12.97 23.00 16.93
C LYS A 939 -11.78 23.01 15.96
N GLY A 940 -11.16 24.16 15.82
CA GLY A 940 -10.00 24.35 14.95
C GLY A 940 -10.43 24.88 13.58
N PHE A 941 -10.02 24.18 12.52
CA PHE A 941 -10.29 24.59 11.15
C PHE A 941 -11.18 23.55 10.45
N ASP A 942 -12.28 24.01 9.88
CA ASP A 942 -13.04 23.38 8.80
C ASP A 942 -13.13 24.37 7.65
N GLY A 943 -12.81 23.93 6.44
CA GLY A 943 -12.94 24.80 5.28
C GLY A 943 -12.79 24.14 3.93
N PHE A 944 -12.80 24.96 2.88
CA PHE A 944 -12.74 24.52 1.48
C PHE A 944 -13.83 23.50 1.08
N PRO A 945 -15.13 23.78 1.36
CA PRO A 945 -16.22 22.86 1.02
C PRO A 945 -16.49 22.82 -0.50
N MET A 946 -16.59 21.62 -1.08
CA MET A 946 -16.83 21.44 -2.53
C MET A 946 -17.74 20.23 -2.79
N PHE A 947 -18.79 20.41 -3.59
CA PHE A 947 -19.68 19.30 -3.98
C PHE A 947 -19.13 18.48 -5.14
N SER A 948 -19.42 17.18 -5.13
CA SER A 948 -19.28 16.31 -6.29
C SER A 948 -20.18 16.78 -7.45
N PRO A 949 -19.85 16.43 -8.71
CA PRO A 949 -20.66 16.82 -9.87
C PRO A 949 -22.13 16.39 -9.80
N ASP A 950 -22.43 15.30 -9.10
CA ASP A 950 -23.79 14.81 -8.86
C ASP A 950 -24.47 15.42 -7.62
N GLY A 951 -23.76 16.26 -6.86
CA GLY A 951 -24.22 16.91 -5.64
C GLY A 951 -24.41 15.97 -4.43
N ALA A 952 -24.03 14.70 -4.54
CA ALA A 952 -24.27 13.71 -3.49
C ALA A 952 -23.21 13.73 -2.37
N TRP A 953 -22.00 14.20 -2.67
CA TRP A 953 -20.85 14.18 -1.75
C TRP A 953 -20.28 15.58 -1.58
N LEU A 954 -19.83 15.87 -0.36
CA LEU A 954 -19.12 17.10 -0.01
C LEU A 954 -17.71 16.72 0.43
N VAL A 955 -16.69 17.26 -0.24
CA VAL A 955 -15.30 17.22 0.24
C VAL A 955 -14.96 18.53 0.94
N PHE A 956 -14.17 18.47 2.00
CA PHE A 956 -13.69 19.64 2.75
C PHE A 956 -12.40 19.32 3.51
N ALA A 957 -11.64 20.34 3.89
CA ALA A 957 -10.43 20.20 4.71
C ALA A 957 -10.77 20.46 6.19
N SER A 958 -10.13 19.72 7.10
CA SER A 958 -10.40 19.83 8.53
C SER A 958 -9.23 19.40 9.41
N ASN A 959 -9.14 19.97 10.61
CA ASN A 959 -8.27 19.49 11.69
C ASN A 959 -8.99 18.49 12.63
N ARG A 960 -10.19 18.02 12.30
CA ARG A 960 -11.01 17.18 13.21
C ARG A 960 -10.37 15.86 13.64
N ALA A 961 -9.44 15.33 12.86
CA ALA A 961 -8.68 14.12 13.21
C ALA A 961 -7.33 14.42 13.88
N THR A 962 -6.98 15.70 14.02
CA THR A 962 -5.65 16.12 14.46
C THR A 962 -5.64 16.24 15.99
N PRO A 963 -4.72 15.53 16.69
CA PRO A 963 -4.59 15.61 18.14
C PRO A 963 -4.34 17.04 18.64
N GLU A 964 -4.77 17.31 19.87
CA GLU A 964 -4.52 18.60 20.51
C GLU A 964 -3.02 18.87 20.64
N GLY A 965 -2.55 19.99 20.09
CA GLY A 965 -1.15 20.39 20.07
C GLY A 965 -0.42 20.08 18.75
N GLU A 966 -1.03 19.30 17.88
CA GLU A 966 -0.62 19.12 16.49
C GLU A 966 -1.34 20.11 15.57
N SER A 967 -1.00 20.12 14.28
CA SER A 967 -1.46 21.15 13.35
C SER A 967 -1.83 20.66 11.96
N ASP A 968 -1.87 19.36 11.74
CA ASP A 968 -2.14 18.81 10.41
C ASP A 968 -3.56 19.14 9.94
N THR A 969 -3.69 19.49 8.66
CA THR A 969 -4.97 19.75 8.00
C THR A 969 -5.20 18.65 6.98
N ASN A 970 -6.29 17.89 7.12
CA ASN A 970 -6.58 16.71 6.31
C ASN A 970 -7.86 16.89 5.49
N LEU A 971 -7.97 16.19 4.37
CA LEU A 971 -9.19 16.17 3.56
C LEU A 971 -10.17 15.15 4.12
N PHE A 972 -11.45 15.50 4.09
CA PHE A 972 -12.58 14.67 4.47
C PHE A 972 -13.62 14.70 3.36
N ILE A 973 -14.37 13.61 3.24
CA ILE A 973 -15.53 13.50 2.37
C ILE A 973 -16.72 13.00 3.18
N ALA A 974 -17.88 13.59 2.97
CA ALA A 974 -19.14 13.19 3.60
C ALA A 974 -20.24 13.12 2.54
N ARG A 975 -21.16 12.19 2.69
CA ARG A 975 -22.41 12.19 1.94
C ARG A 975 -23.25 13.37 2.42
N TRP A 976 -23.72 14.17 1.48
CA TRP A 976 -24.58 15.31 1.78
C TRP A 976 -26.01 14.87 2.10
N VAL A 977 -26.58 15.47 3.14
CA VAL A 977 -27.98 15.30 3.55
C VAL A 977 -28.66 16.68 3.41
N PRO A 978 -29.50 16.90 2.40
CA PRO A 978 -30.12 18.20 2.12
C PRO A 978 -31.02 18.78 3.21
#